data_AF-A0A8I3MXH6-F1
#
_entry.id   AF-A0A8I3MXH6-F1
#
_cell.length_a   1.000
_cell.length_b   1.000
_cell.length_c   1.000
_cell.angle_alpha   90.00
_cell.angle_beta   90.00
_cell.angle_gamma   90.00
#
_symmetry.space_group_name_H-M   'P 1'
#
loop_
_entity.id
_entity.type
_entity.pdbx_description
1 polymer ?
#
loop_
_entity_poly.entity_id
_entity_poly.type
_entity_poly.pdbx_seq_one_letter_code
_entity_poly.pdbx_strand_id
1 'polypeptide(L)'
;MAGAGPSGPGAGPRQRARPAPRPSRLEPAGKPPRSPRTPNPIRGQGANRGAARPSGPGGAPHPVRSNKTASAASAPAGPGRGVCPEPRVSRGWAVAPGAVLRPTSLPAQEPLRSERPPPARQVCHLSWSGRLLLPSLGHRADRVRLSATMLLQRAMIPRFRQACRLKLVPSRLCIQACSTNDSSQLQYPSLAFSGDNSSTKGWRVMGTLLGLGAVLAYHDHRCRAAQESPHLYTREEVRAHSSPETRIWVTLGCEVFDVTEFVDLHPGGPSKLMLAAGGPLEPFWALYAVHNQPHVRELLAQYKVGELSPEDKEPFTLKTSDPYSDDPVRHPALKVNSQRPFNAEPPPELLTENYITPNPIFFTRNHLPVPNLDPETYRLHVVGPPEGQSLSLSLNDLYQFPKHEITVTLQCAGNRRSEMTRFKEVKGLEWNTGAISTARWAGARLCDVLAKAGHQLCETEAHVCFEGLDSDPTGTAYGASIPLARAMDPEAEVLLAYEMNGQPLPRDHGFPVRVVVPGVVGARHVKWLGKVSVEPEESYSHWQRRDYKGFSPSVDWDTVDFDSAPSIQELPVQSAITEPKDGETVQSGEVTIKGYAWSGGGRAVVRVDVSLDGGLTWQVAELDGEEPRPRKAWAWRLWQLQASVPAGKKELNIVCKAVDDSYNVQPDTVAPIWNLRGVLSNAWHRVHVRVAP
;
A
#
# COMPACT_ATOMS: atom_id res chain seq x y z
N MET A 1 31.06 42.33 -47.89
CA MET A 1 30.12 42.56 -49.01
C MET A 1 28.78 42.02 -48.52
N ALA A 2 27.80 42.82 -48.08
CA ALA A 2 27.11 43.95 -48.71
C ALA A 2 26.18 43.47 -49.85
N GLY A 3 24.87 43.74 -49.84
CA GLY A 3 24.00 44.44 -48.86
C GLY A 3 22.53 43.97 -49.00
N ALA A 4 21.49 44.68 -48.58
CA ALA A 4 21.35 45.95 -47.83
C ALA A 4 19.94 46.02 -47.17
N GLY A 5 19.74 46.94 -46.21
CA GLY A 5 18.41 47.31 -45.66
C GLY A 5 17.75 48.44 -46.47
N PRO A 6 16.87 49.31 -45.91
CA PRO A 6 16.50 49.53 -44.50
C PRO A 6 15.02 49.12 -44.22
N SER A 7 14.16 49.65 -43.32
CA SER A 7 14.18 50.77 -42.32
C SER A 7 13.10 50.59 -41.23
N GLY A 8 13.30 51.20 -40.04
CA GLY A 8 12.22 51.61 -39.12
C GLY A 8 11.72 53.04 -39.42
N PRO A 9 11.17 53.85 -38.46
CA PRO A 9 11.18 53.68 -36.99
C PRO A 9 9.85 54.07 -36.27
N GLY A 10 9.86 54.17 -34.92
CA GLY A 10 8.84 54.88 -34.12
C GLY A 10 8.84 54.47 -32.64
N ALA A 11 8.92 55.43 -31.68
CA ALA A 11 9.06 55.09 -30.26
C ALA A 11 8.48 56.10 -29.23
N GLY A 12 7.71 55.59 -28.26
CA GLY A 12 7.35 56.23 -26.97
C GLY A 12 6.34 57.39 -27.01
N PRO A 13 6.06 58.07 -25.87
CA PRO A 13 6.49 57.76 -24.49
C PRO A 13 5.41 57.90 -23.37
N ARG A 14 5.68 57.29 -22.20
CA ARG A 14 5.31 57.71 -20.81
C ARG A 14 3.91 58.27 -20.47
N GLN A 15 3.28 57.72 -19.41
CA GLN A 15 3.11 58.44 -18.12
C GLN A 15 2.74 57.51 -16.93
N ARG A 16 2.60 58.06 -15.71
CA ARG A 16 2.43 57.32 -14.43
C ARG A 16 1.12 57.72 -13.71
N ALA A 17 0.46 56.76 -13.06
CA ALA A 17 -0.38 57.01 -11.88
C ALA A 17 -0.46 55.77 -10.95
N ARG A 18 -0.79 56.01 -9.68
CA ARG A 18 -1.18 55.06 -8.60
C ARG A 18 -2.46 55.65 -7.94
N PRO A 19 -3.20 54.99 -7.02
CA PRO A 19 -2.99 53.67 -6.39
C PRO A 19 -4.21 52.73 -6.50
N ALA A 20 -4.22 51.62 -5.74
CA ALA A 20 -5.36 50.70 -5.61
C ALA A 20 -6.29 51.04 -4.42
N PRO A 21 -7.57 50.64 -4.46
CA PRO A 21 -8.43 50.49 -3.28
C PRO A 21 -8.28 49.10 -2.63
N ARG A 22 -8.56 49.00 -1.32
CA ARG A 22 -8.74 47.73 -0.59
C ARG A 22 -10.26 47.42 -0.44
N PRO A 23 -10.67 46.19 -0.09
CA PRO A 23 -11.97 45.66 -0.47
C PRO A 23 -13.17 46.25 0.30
N SER A 24 -14.30 46.34 -0.41
CA SER A 24 -15.61 46.66 0.16
C SER A 24 -16.22 45.46 0.90
N ARG A 25 -16.57 45.70 2.17
CA ARG A 25 -17.21 44.74 3.09
C ARG A 25 -18.70 44.57 2.73
N LEU A 26 -19.13 43.33 2.52
CA LEU A 26 -20.55 42.94 2.51
C LEU A 26 -20.85 42.13 3.78
N GLU A 27 -21.95 42.43 4.46
CA GLU A 27 -22.42 41.67 5.62
C GLU A 27 -23.65 40.81 5.27
N PRO A 28 -23.79 39.60 5.85
CA PRO A 28 -24.94 38.74 5.61
C PRO A 28 -26.17 39.23 6.40
N ALA A 29 -27.30 39.41 5.71
CA ALA A 29 -28.58 39.68 6.34
C ALA A 29 -29.34 38.38 6.64
N GLY A 30 -29.83 38.23 7.88
CA GLY A 30 -30.68 37.10 8.28
C GLY A 30 -30.42 36.61 9.70
N LYS A 31 -31.22 37.07 10.67
CA LYS A 31 -31.30 36.48 12.02
C LYS A 31 -32.73 36.01 12.32
N PRO A 32 -32.90 34.89 13.05
CA PRO A 32 -34.22 34.32 13.34
C PRO A 32 -35.01 35.15 14.38
N PRO A 33 -36.34 34.97 14.45
CA PRO A 33 -37.21 35.67 15.40
C PRO A 33 -36.98 35.22 16.86
N ARG A 34 -37.41 36.08 17.80
CA ARG A 34 -37.24 35.88 19.25
C ARG A 34 -38.42 35.15 19.90
N SER A 35 -38.14 34.39 20.94
CA SER A 35 -39.12 33.78 21.86
C SER A 35 -39.75 34.80 22.85
N PRO A 36 -41.02 34.63 23.25
CA PRO A 36 -41.63 35.36 24.36
C PRO A 36 -41.73 34.56 25.69
N ARG A 37 -41.14 35.14 26.73
CA ARG A 37 -41.49 35.15 28.18
C ARG A 37 -42.28 33.98 28.85
N THR A 38 -41.73 33.51 29.96
CA THR A 38 -42.37 32.72 31.05
C THR A 38 -43.44 33.50 31.84
N PRO A 39 -44.36 32.83 32.58
CA PRO A 39 -44.13 32.73 34.04
C PRO A 39 -44.56 31.41 34.76
N ASN A 40 -43.90 31.18 35.90
CA ASN A 40 -44.23 30.39 37.12
C ASN A 40 -45.72 30.20 37.54
N PRO A 41 -46.04 29.36 38.56
CA PRO A 41 -45.54 28.02 38.95
C PRO A 41 -46.73 27.10 39.43
N ILE A 42 -46.48 26.04 40.26
CA ILE A 42 -47.35 25.29 41.24
C ILE A 42 -47.04 23.76 41.18
N ARG A 43 -46.49 23.12 42.24
CA ARG A 43 -47.15 22.40 43.37
C ARG A 43 -47.98 21.17 42.92
N GLY A 44 -47.81 19.95 43.42
CA GLY A 44 -46.86 19.37 44.40
C GLY A 44 -47.40 18.01 44.94
N GLN A 45 -46.66 17.35 45.85
CA GLN A 45 -46.98 16.05 46.49
C GLN A 45 -46.89 14.81 45.56
N GLY A 46 -46.53 13.60 46.02
CA GLY A 46 -45.91 13.25 47.31
C GLY A 46 -46.04 11.77 47.71
N ALA A 47 -45.03 11.27 48.45
CA ALA A 47 -45.05 10.04 49.26
C ALA A 47 -45.05 8.67 48.49
N ASN A 48 -44.63 7.52 49.06
CA ASN A 48 -44.10 7.27 50.41
C ASN A 48 -43.25 5.98 50.54
N ARG A 49 -42.37 5.94 51.57
CA ARG A 49 -41.78 4.76 52.27
C ARG A 49 -40.86 3.79 51.46
N GLY A 50 -39.77 3.25 52.05
CA GLY A 50 -39.08 3.67 53.28
C GLY A 50 -38.18 2.61 53.94
N ALA A 51 -37.02 3.09 54.44
CA ALA A 51 -36.25 2.62 55.63
C ALA A 51 -35.70 1.14 55.66
N ALA A 52 -34.61 0.83 56.37
CA ALA A 52 -33.95 1.58 57.45
C ALA A 52 -32.40 1.46 57.50
N ARG A 53 -31.80 2.43 58.19
CA ARG A 53 -30.44 2.48 58.80
C ARG A 53 -30.63 2.34 60.35
N PRO A 54 -29.64 2.49 61.29
CA PRO A 54 -28.27 3.06 61.18
C PRO A 54 -27.16 2.20 61.87
N SER A 55 -25.87 2.55 61.77
CA SER A 55 -25.16 3.49 62.68
C SER A 55 -23.74 3.84 62.17
N GLY A 56 -23.11 4.88 62.73
CA GLY A 56 -21.74 5.37 62.43
C GLY A 56 -21.03 5.79 63.73
N PRO A 57 -20.20 6.87 63.81
CA PRO A 57 -19.76 7.82 62.76
C PRO A 57 -18.27 8.30 62.86
N GLY A 58 -17.86 9.26 62.00
CA GLY A 58 -16.62 10.09 62.13
C GLY A 58 -15.70 10.05 60.90
N GLY A 59 -15.06 11.13 60.41
CA GLY A 59 -15.05 12.57 60.78
C GLY A 59 -14.92 13.50 59.55
N ALA A 60 -14.66 14.81 59.72
CA ALA A 60 -14.92 15.84 58.70
C ALA A 60 -13.68 16.63 58.16
N PRO A 61 -13.77 17.26 56.95
CA PRO A 61 -12.71 18.12 56.35
C PRO A 61 -13.10 19.61 56.13
N HIS A 62 -12.13 20.53 56.09
CA HIS A 62 -12.22 21.93 55.60
C HIS A 62 -10.84 22.65 55.66
N PRO A 63 -10.62 23.86 55.07
CA PRO A 63 -11.45 24.68 54.17
C PRO A 63 -10.72 25.14 52.86
N VAL A 64 -11.28 26.13 52.16
CA VAL A 64 -10.87 26.67 50.84
C VAL A 64 -10.40 28.14 50.94
N ARG A 65 -9.49 28.59 50.06
CA ARG A 65 -9.53 29.99 49.56
C ARG A 65 -8.95 30.18 48.16
N SER A 66 -9.39 31.25 47.49
CA SER A 66 -9.07 31.64 46.11
C SER A 66 -8.96 33.17 46.01
N ASN A 67 -8.46 33.70 44.89
CA ASN A 67 -8.78 35.06 44.45
C ASN A 67 -8.52 35.30 42.95
N LYS A 68 -9.14 36.35 42.40
CA LYS A 68 -8.98 36.87 41.01
C LYS A 68 -8.80 38.39 41.04
N THR A 69 -8.14 38.96 40.03
CA THR A 69 -8.42 40.25 39.29
C THR A 69 -7.12 40.75 38.61
N ALA A 70 -7.10 41.80 37.78
CA ALA A 70 -7.75 42.01 36.46
C ALA A 70 -7.28 43.37 35.87
N SER A 71 -7.39 43.56 34.54
CA SER A 71 -7.37 44.87 33.82
C SER A 71 -6.01 45.63 33.71
N ALA A 72 -5.72 46.52 32.75
CA ALA A 72 -5.99 46.57 31.29
C ALA A 72 -5.21 47.73 30.58
N ALA A 73 -5.09 47.64 29.24
CA ALA A 73 -5.14 48.72 28.23
C ALA A 73 -3.96 49.69 27.88
N SER A 74 -3.84 49.89 26.55
CA SER A 74 -3.45 51.11 25.77
C SER A 74 -1.99 51.57 25.57
N ALA A 75 -1.75 52.12 24.37
CA ALA A 75 -0.55 52.78 23.82
C ALA A 75 -0.92 54.26 23.41
N PRO A 76 -0.23 55.08 22.56
CA PRO A 76 0.82 54.79 21.55
C PRO A 76 1.95 55.86 21.32
N ALA A 77 2.70 55.69 20.22
CA ALA A 77 3.51 56.66 19.44
C ALA A 77 4.98 56.99 19.86
N GLY A 78 5.83 57.25 18.84
CA GLY A 78 7.28 57.59 18.93
C GLY A 78 7.58 59.04 18.49
N PRO A 79 8.66 59.37 17.72
CA PRO A 79 9.63 58.52 16.99
C PRO A 79 11.14 58.92 17.18
N GLY A 80 12.10 58.18 16.58
CA GLY A 80 13.47 58.71 16.39
C GLY A 80 14.64 57.74 16.08
N ARG A 81 14.99 57.63 14.80
CA ARG A 81 16.25 57.12 14.15
C ARG A 81 17.50 56.83 15.01
N GLY A 82 18.26 55.76 14.68
CA GLY A 82 19.73 55.74 14.90
C GLY A 82 20.48 54.39 14.94
N VAL A 83 20.93 53.90 13.77
CA VAL A 83 22.12 53.04 13.46
C VAL A 83 22.83 52.22 14.56
N CYS A 84 23.09 50.93 14.30
CA CYS A 84 23.88 50.00 15.13
C CYS A 84 25.38 50.34 15.26
N PRO A 85 26.03 49.85 16.32
CA PRO A 85 27.18 48.95 16.11
C PRO A 85 27.18 47.69 17.02
N GLU A 86 28.17 46.81 16.81
CA GLU A 86 28.48 45.63 17.65
C GLU A 86 28.85 46.00 19.10
N PRO A 87 28.87 45.01 20.01
CA PRO A 87 30.16 44.74 20.67
C PRO A 87 30.52 43.24 20.85
N ARG A 88 31.79 43.00 21.21
CA ARG A 88 32.46 41.70 21.30
C ARG A 88 32.21 40.93 22.62
N VAL A 89 32.49 39.62 22.57
CA VAL A 89 32.34 38.64 23.67
C VAL A 89 33.49 38.68 24.70
N SER A 90 33.17 38.67 26.00
CA SER A 90 33.97 38.12 27.14
C SER A 90 33.24 38.39 28.48
N ARG A 91 33.38 37.63 29.59
CA ARG A 91 34.12 36.37 29.89
C ARG A 91 33.57 35.72 31.19
N GLY A 92 33.73 34.39 31.32
CA GLY A 92 33.65 33.65 32.60
C GLY A 92 32.24 33.22 33.04
N TRP A 93 32.07 32.19 33.88
CA TRP A 93 33.05 31.34 34.57
C TRP A 93 32.95 29.86 34.14
N ALA A 94 33.98 29.06 34.41
CA ALA A 94 34.03 27.63 34.12
C ALA A 94 34.51 26.82 35.35
N VAL A 95 34.15 25.54 35.41
CA VAL A 95 34.55 24.58 36.46
C VAL A 95 35.19 23.37 35.80
N ALA A 96 36.25 22.82 36.41
CA ALA A 96 37.07 21.75 35.85
C ALA A 96 36.96 20.43 36.66
N PRO A 97 37.25 19.28 36.05
CA PRO A 97 37.63 18.05 36.75
C PRO A 97 39.10 17.67 36.52
N GLY A 98 39.77 17.15 37.55
CA GLY A 98 41.13 16.60 37.41
C GLY A 98 41.78 16.22 38.74
N ALA A 99 41.79 14.91 39.06
CA ALA A 99 42.58 14.33 40.14
C ALA A 99 42.91 12.86 39.81
N VAL A 100 44.07 12.39 40.25
CA VAL A 100 44.61 11.04 39.94
C VAL A 100 44.95 10.32 41.24
N LEU A 101 44.71 9.01 41.31
CA LEU A 101 45.31 8.12 42.31
C LEU A 101 46.15 7.03 41.62
N ARG A 102 47.24 6.65 42.30
CA ARG A 102 48.27 5.73 41.82
C ARG A 102 47.97 4.27 42.23
N PRO A 103 48.69 3.31 41.63
CA PRO A 103 49.46 2.35 42.43
C PRO A 103 50.98 2.52 42.24
N THR A 104 51.78 1.96 43.13
CA THR A 104 53.25 2.09 43.15
C THR A 104 53.97 0.77 43.44
N SER A 105 55.23 0.71 42.99
CA SER A 105 56.36 -0.15 43.45
C SER A 105 56.32 -1.68 43.20
N LEU A 106 57.39 -2.15 42.54
CA LEU A 106 57.91 -3.53 42.52
C LEU A 106 58.52 -3.90 43.89
N PRO A 107 58.63 -5.22 44.24
CA PRO A 107 59.83 -6.03 43.91
C PRO A 107 59.50 -7.52 43.58
N ALA A 108 60.42 -8.47 43.28
CA ALA A 108 61.69 -8.50 42.53
C ALA A 108 62.19 -9.99 42.44
N GLN A 109 63.22 -10.27 41.60
CA GLN A 109 64.09 -11.46 41.56
C GLN A 109 63.60 -12.81 40.94
N GLU A 110 64.58 -13.63 40.55
CA GLU A 110 64.56 -14.89 39.77
C GLU A 110 64.87 -16.11 40.71
N PRO A 111 65.32 -17.34 40.28
CA PRO A 111 65.35 -18.05 38.97
C PRO A 111 64.90 -19.56 39.04
N LEU A 112 65.29 -20.40 38.04
CA LEU A 112 65.29 -21.90 37.90
C LEU A 112 64.18 -22.47 36.97
N ARG A 113 64.50 -23.24 35.90
CA ARG A 113 64.91 -24.68 35.76
C ARG A 113 63.82 -25.69 36.22
N SER A 114 63.48 -26.79 35.51
CA SER A 114 64.00 -27.38 34.24
C SER A 114 63.11 -28.52 33.66
N GLU A 115 63.40 -28.95 32.42
CA GLU A 115 63.12 -30.29 31.80
C GLU A 115 61.74 -30.64 31.16
N ARG A 116 61.56 -31.92 30.77
CA ARG A 116 60.88 -32.47 29.55
C ARG A 116 60.45 -33.96 29.78
N PRO A 117 59.76 -34.71 28.86
CA PRO A 117 58.96 -34.36 27.67
C PRO A 117 57.52 -35.01 27.64
N PRO A 118 57.04 -35.88 26.70
CA PRO A 118 55.76 -35.65 25.98
C PRO A 118 54.78 -36.87 25.99
N PRO A 119 53.71 -37.00 25.15
CA PRO A 119 53.77 -37.21 23.68
C PRO A 119 52.59 -36.52 22.90
N ALA A 120 52.20 -36.99 21.70
CA ALA A 120 52.74 -36.56 20.39
C ALA A 120 51.91 -37.12 19.20
N ARG A 121 51.66 -36.30 18.15
CA ARG A 121 51.48 -36.63 16.70
C ARG A 121 50.96 -35.38 15.96
N GLN A 122 51.74 -34.69 15.12
CA GLN A 122 52.20 -34.99 13.75
C GLN A 122 51.22 -34.63 12.61
N VAL A 123 51.68 -33.71 11.76
CA VAL A 123 51.18 -33.35 10.42
C VAL A 123 52.34 -33.55 9.44
N CYS A 124 52.08 -33.87 8.16
CA CYS A 124 53.13 -34.04 7.14
C CYS A 124 53.10 -33.00 6.01
N HIS A 125 54.31 -32.47 5.78
CA HIS A 125 54.86 -31.68 4.66
C HIS A 125 54.95 -32.49 3.33
N LEU A 126 55.36 -32.01 2.12
CA LEU A 126 55.69 -30.67 1.54
C LEU A 126 55.91 -30.80 -0.01
N SER A 127 55.75 -29.70 -0.78
CA SER A 127 56.62 -29.28 -1.94
C SER A 127 56.66 -30.15 -3.24
N TRP A 128 57.27 -29.78 -4.39
CA TRP A 128 58.00 -28.57 -4.88
C TRP A 128 58.15 -28.55 -6.43
N SER A 129 58.31 -27.38 -7.07
CA SER A 129 59.00 -27.10 -8.38
C SER A 129 58.64 -27.87 -9.69
N GLY A 130 58.83 -27.37 -10.93
CA GLY A 130 59.16 -26.02 -11.44
C GLY A 130 60.29 -25.97 -12.51
N ARG A 131 59.97 -25.81 -13.83
CA ARG A 131 60.90 -25.35 -14.92
C ARG A 131 60.18 -25.02 -16.25
N LEU A 132 60.84 -24.29 -17.15
CA LEU A 132 60.35 -23.80 -18.47
C LEU A 132 60.95 -24.58 -19.66
N LEU A 133 60.30 -24.52 -20.84
CA LEU A 133 60.91 -24.16 -22.13
C LEU A 133 59.88 -23.97 -23.29
N LEU A 134 60.28 -23.22 -24.31
CA LEU A 134 59.64 -22.98 -25.64
C LEU A 134 60.57 -23.58 -26.74
N PRO A 135 60.27 -23.68 -28.08
CA PRO A 135 59.37 -22.80 -28.87
C PRO A 135 58.60 -23.37 -30.12
N SER A 136 57.65 -22.57 -30.62
CA SER A 136 57.32 -22.24 -32.05
C SER A 136 56.97 -23.29 -33.15
N LEU A 137 56.14 -22.81 -34.12
CA LEU A 137 55.80 -23.36 -35.46
C LEU A 137 54.83 -24.59 -35.50
N GLY A 138 53.90 -24.72 -36.46
CA GLY A 138 53.39 -23.74 -37.43
C GLY A 138 52.49 -24.30 -38.57
N HIS A 139 51.45 -23.53 -38.94
CA HIS A 139 50.71 -23.51 -40.24
C HIS A 139 49.69 -24.62 -40.66
N ARG A 140 48.54 -24.14 -41.19
CA ARG A 140 47.56 -24.68 -42.17
C ARG A 140 47.10 -26.16 -42.05
N ALA A 141 45.82 -26.51 -41.82
CA ALA A 141 44.55 -26.17 -42.51
C ALA A 141 44.31 -26.89 -43.85
N ASP A 142 43.25 -27.72 -43.92
CA ASP A 142 42.32 -27.76 -45.07
C ASP A 142 40.92 -28.30 -44.67
N ARG A 143 40.01 -28.36 -45.64
CA ARG A 143 38.56 -28.61 -45.56
C ARG A 143 38.22 -30.10 -45.46
N VAL A 144 36.95 -30.41 -45.10
CA VAL A 144 36.00 -31.12 -45.99
C VAL A 144 34.56 -31.01 -45.44
N ARG A 145 33.57 -30.99 -46.33
CA ARG A 145 32.12 -31.07 -45.99
C ARG A 145 31.69 -32.52 -45.86
N LEU A 146 30.65 -32.80 -45.06
CA LEU A 146 29.61 -33.76 -45.48
C LEU A 146 28.29 -33.51 -44.74
N SER A 147 27.19 -33.76 -45.43
CA SER A 147 25.83 -33.79 -44.92
C SER A 147 25.16 -35.11 -45.32
N ALA A 148 23.96 -35.34 -44.80
CA ALA A 148 22.90 -36.22 -45.34
C ALA A 148 22.70 -37.63 -44.69
N THR A 149 21.67 -37.67 -43.83
CA THR A 149 20.40 -38.39 -44.10
C THR A 149 20.33 -39.93 -44.12
N MET A 150 19.71 -40.46 -43.03
CA MET A 150 18.74 -41.58 -42.95
C MET A 150 19.11 -43.09 -43.04
N LEU A 151 18.49 -43.82 -42.09
CA LEU A 151 17.80 -45.13 -42.19
C LEU A 151 18.58 -46.39 -42.64
N LEU A 152 18.55 -47.44 -41.80
CA LEU A 152 17.65 -48.62 -41.98
C LEU A 152 17.92 -49.75 -40.95
N GLN A 153 16.85 -50.19 -40.25
CA GLN A 153 16.60 -51.59 -39.81
C GLN A 153 17.63 -52.26 -38.83
N ARG A 154 17.38 -53.42 -38.19
CA ARG A 154 16.18 -54.31 -38.20
C ARG A 154 15.70 -54.66 -36.77
N ALA A 155 14.87 -55.70 -36.60
CA ALA A 155 14.05 -55.92 -35.41
C ALA A 155 13.71 -57.40 -35.15
N MET A 156 13.22 -57.73 -33.93
CA MET A 156 12.59 -59.03 -33.61
C MET A 156 11.33 -58.92 -32.72
N ILE A 157 10.31 -59.74 -33.02
CA ILE A 157 9.05 -59.95 -32.27
C ILE A 157 8.51 -61.36 -32.64
N PRO A 158 7.84 -62.12 -31.74
CA PRO A 158 6.39 -62.47 -31.93
C PRO A 158 5.56 -62.31 -30.62
N ARG A 159 4.28 -61.85 -30.60
CA ARG A 159 2.96 -62.46 -31.01
C ARG A 159 2.52 -63.66 -30.13
N PHE A 160 1.26 -63.91 -29.72
CA PHE A 160 -0.11 -63.31 -29.91
C PHE A 160 -0.92 -63.34 -28.56
N ARG A 161 -2.07 -62.69 -28.28
CA ARG A 161 -2.99 -61.70 -28.95
C ARG A 161 -4.45 -62.13 -29.33
N GLN A 162 -5.28 -62.65 -28.40
CA GLN A 162 -6.79 -62.73 -28.48
C GLN A 162 -7.45 -62.85 -27.07
N ALA A 163 -8.75 -62.61 -26.80
CA ALA A 163 -9.66 -61.49 -27.12
C ALA A 163 -11.09 -61.68 -26.50
N CYS A 164 -11.67 -60.70 -25.77
CA CYS A 164 -13.14 -60.44 -25.75
C CYS A 164 -13.65 -59.21 -24.94
N ARG A 165 -14.60 -58.47 -25.55
CA ARG A 165 -15.79 -57.76 -25.01
C ARG A 165 -15.75 -57.00 -23.66
N LEU A 166 -16.11 -55.70 -23.70
CA LEU A 166 -17.37 -55.18 -23.11
C LEU A 166 -17.77 -53.75 -23.60
N LYS A 167 -18.87 -53.69 -24.35
CA LYS A 167 -19.86 -52.60 -24.59
C LYS A 167 -19.47 -51.11 -24.40
N LEU A 168 -19.52 -50.35 -25.49
CA LEU A 168 -20.18 -49.02 -25.51
C LEU A 168 -21.65 -49.18 -25.92
N VAL A 169 -22.50 -48.19 -25.60
CA VAL A 169 -23.86 -48.03 -26.13
C VAL A 169 -24.08 -46.54 -26.48
N PRO A 170 -24.57 -46.20 -27.69
CA PRO A 170 -24.81 -44.82 -28.10
C PRO A 170 -26.27 -44.39 -27.89
N SER A 171 -26.50 -43.09 -27.68
CA SER A 171 -27.83 -42.47 -27.77
C SER A 171 -27.75 -41.26 -28.70
N ARG A 172 -28.57 -41.26 -29.75
CA ARG A 172 -28.75 -40.11 -30.66
C ARG A 172 -29.75 -39.14 -30.05
N LEU A 173 -29.61 -37.85 -30.38
CA LEU A 173 -30.77 -36.98 -30.55
C LEU A 173 -30.43 -35.88 -31.56
N CYS A 174 -31.27 -35.73 -32.57
CA CYS A 174 -31.20 -34.63 -33.53
C CYS A 174 -31.94 -33.41 -32.95
N ILE A 175 -31.51 -32.21 -33.32
CA ILE A 175 -32.32 -30.99 -33.14
C ILE A 175 -32.42 -30.29 -34.50
N GLN A 176 -33.64 -30.14 -35.00
CA GLN A 176 -33.95 -29.32 -36.17
C GLN A 176 -35.34 -28.69 -36.02
N ALA A 177 -35.36 -27.35 -35.98
CA ALA A 177 -36.45 -26.44 -36.36
C ALA A 177 -37.83 -26.47 -35.61
N CYS A 178 -38.16 -25.29 -35.08
CA CYS A 178 -39.47 -24.60 -35.13
C CYS A 178 -40.63 -24.92 -34.14
N SER A 179 -40.98 -23.87 -33.40
CA SER A 179 -42.34 -23.33 -33.15
C SER A 179 -43.34 -24.10 -32.27
N THR A 180 -43.81 -23.47 -31.18
CA THR A 180 -45.16 -22.83 -31.09
C THR A 180 -45.37 -22.14 -29.73
N ASN A 181 -46.50 -21.45 -29.54
CA ASN A 181 -46.84 -20.69 -28.33
C ASN A 181 -47.27 -21.54 -27.12
N ASP A 182 -47.28 -20.85 -25.97
CA ASP A 182 -48.42 -20.68 -25.05
C ASP A 182 -48.33 -21.21 -23.61
N SER A 183 -49.25 -20.67 -22.82
CA SER A 183 -49.28 -20.47 -21.39
C SER A 183 -49.59 -21.70 -20.53
N SER A 184 -49.18 -21.66 -19.26
CA SER A 184 -49.99 -22.14 -18.13
C SER A 184 -49.44 -21.65 -16.78
N GLN A 185 -50.32 -21.60 -15.78
CA GLN A 185 -50.03 -21.18 -14.41
C GLN A 185 -49.52 -22.36 -13.56
N LEU A 186 -48.83 -22.07 -12.44
CA LEU A 186 -48.57 -23.04 -11.38
C LEU A 186 -49.04 -22.53 -10.00
N GLN A 187 -49.38 -23.47 -9.13
CA GLN A 187 -50.21 -23.26 -7.94
C GLN A 187 -49.39 -23.24 -6.64
N TYR A 188 -49.88 -22.53 -5.63
CA TYR A 188 -49.39 -22.62 -4.25
C TYR A 188 -50.04 -23.79 -3.49
N PRO A 189 -49.28 -24.64 -2.78
CA PRO A 189 -49.82 -25.49 -1.73
C PRO A 189 -50.01 -24.69 -0.42
N SER A 190 -51.00 -25.08 0.38
CA SER A 190 -51.31 -24.47 1.68
C SER A 190 -51.03 -25.43 2.83
N LEU A 191 -50.70 -24.89 4.00
CA LEU A 191 -50.79 -25.55 5.30
C LEU A 191 -51.22 -24.52 6.35
N ALA A 192 -51.99 -24.95 7.35
CA ALA A 192 -52.64 -24.08 8.33
C ALA A 192 -52.20 -24.44 9.76
N PHE A 193 -52.47 -23.55 10.74
CA PHE A 193 -53.29 -23.90 11.91
C PHE A 193 -53.84 -22.66 12.62
N SER A 194 -54.67 -22.87 13.64
CA SER A 194 -55.57 -21.89 14.29
C SER A 194 -54.98 -21.22 15.55
N GLY A 195 -55.57 -20.10 15.97
CA GLY A 195 -55.30 -19.45 17.27
C GLY A 195 -55.73 -17.98 17.31
N ASP A 196 -56.83 -17.68 18.01
CA ASP A 196 -57.41 -16.34 18.08
C ASP A 196 -56.89 -15.53 19.29
N ASN A 197 -56.53 -14.25 19.09
CA ASN A 197 -56.83 -13.19 20.07
C ASN A 197 -56.68 -11.79 19.47
N SER A 198 -57.43 -10.81 19.99
CA SER A 198 -57.69 -9.54 19.29
C SER A 198 -57.13 -8.29 19.99
N SER A 199 -56.13 -7.65 19.37
CA SER A 199 -55.75 -6.24 19.67
C SER A 199 -54.92 -5.54 18.56
N THR A 200 -54.24 -6.27 17.69
CA THR A 200 -53.17 -5.71 16.82
C THR A 200 -53.58 -5.33 15.38
N LYS A 201 -54.88 -5.43 15.01
CA LYS A 201 -55.34 -5.17 13.63
C LYS A 201 -55.22 -3.72 13.17
N GLY A 202 -55.17 -2.74 14.08
CA GLY A 202 -55.07 -1.31 13.74
C GLY A 202 -53.76 -0.92 13.02
N TRP A 203 -52.60 -1.25 13.59
CA TRP A 203 -51.31 -0.81 13.04
C TRP A 203 -50.85 -1.61 11.81
N ARG A 204 -51.21 -2.89 11.68
CA ARG A 204 -50.78 -3.70 10.53
C ARG A 204 -51.40 -3.26 9.20
N VAL A 205 -52.62 -2.71 9.19
CA VAL A 205 -53.25 -2.17 7.98
C VAL A 205 -52.59 -0.85 7.54
N MET A 206 -52.22 0.02 8.48
CA MET A 206 -51.53 1.27 8.16
C MET A 206 -50.12 1.00 7.58
N GLY A 207 -49.40 0.02 8.16
CA GLY A 207 -48.07 -0.37 7.69
C GLY A 207 -48.07 -0.97 6.28
N THR A 208 -49.04 -1.81 5.92
CA THR A 208 -49.15 -2.34 4.55
C THR A 208 -49.67 -1.31 3.55
N LEU A 209 -50.53 -0.37 3.95
CA LEU A 209 -50.94 0.74 3.07
C LEU A 209 -49.80 1.72 2.80
N LEU A 210 -48.94 2.02 3.78
CA LEU A 210 -47.73 2.81 3.57
C LEU A 210 -46.67 2.03 2.76
N GLY A 211 -46.55 0.72 2.98
CA GLY A 211 -45.67 -0.16 2.21
C GLY A 211 -46.07 -0.27 0.73
N LEU A 212 -47.35 -0.55 0.45
CA LEU A 212 -47.87 -0.51 -0.92
C LEU A 212 -47.84 0.92 -1.48
N GLY A 213 -48.11 1.95 -0.69
CA GLY A 213 -48.03 3.34 -1.12
C GLY A 213 -46.62 3.71 -1.60
N ALA A 214 -45.58 3.32 -0.85
CA ALA A 214 -44.19 3.54 -1.24
C ALA A 214 -43.76 2.66 -2.42
N VAL A 215 -44.16 1.38 -2.48
CA VAL A 215 -43.85 0.48 -3.61
C VAL A 215 -44.59 0.91 -4.88
N LEU A 216 -45.84 1.36 -4.80
CA LEU A 216 -46.60 1.90 -5.93
C LEU A 216 -46.10 3.27 -6.35
N ALA A 217 -45.69 4.15 -5.43
CA ALA A 217 -45.05 5.42 -5.79
C ALA A 217 -43.67 5.21 -6.43
N TYR A 218 -42.89 4.24 -5.96
CA TYR A 218 -41.61 3.85 -6.57
C TYR A 218 -41.81 3.17 -7.93
N HIS A 219 -42.85 2.36 -8.09
CA HIS A 219 -43.20 1.73 -9.37
C HIS A 219 -43.78 2.74 -10.37
N ASP A 220 -44.64 3.68 -9.93
CA ASP A 220 -45.15 4.80 -10.72
C ASP A 220 -44.01 5.75 -11.12
N HIS A 221 -43.08 6.07 -10.20
CA HIS A 221 -41.86 6.81 -10.55
C HIS A 221 -40.99 6.05 -11.57
N ARG A 222 -40.84 4.73 -11.44
CA ARG A 222 -40.11 3.91 -12.44
C ARG A 222 -40.85 3.82 -13.78
N CYS A 223 -42.18 3.76 -13.77
CA CYS A 223 -42.97 3.74 -14.99
C CYS A 223 -43.00 5.11 -15.68
N ARG A 224 -43.04 6.22 -14.94
CA ARG A 224 -42.89 7.57 -15.49
C ARG A 224 -41.49 7.82 -16.07
N ALA A 225 -40.45 7.44 -15.32
CA ALA A 225 -39.06 7.47 -15.80
C ALA A 225 -38.75 6.45 -16.93
N ALA A 226 -39.72 5.60 -17.29
CA ALA A 226 -39.68 4.72 -18.46
C ALA A 226 -40.75 5.08 -19.52
N GLN A 227 -41.53 6.14 -19.30
CA GLN A 227 -42.50 6.72 -20.24
C GLN A 227 -42.00 8.04 -20.82
N GLU A 228 -41.20 8.79 -20.07
CA GLU A 228 -40.33 9.82 -20.64
C GLU A 228 -39.24 9.11 -21.48
N SER A 229 -39.12 9.50 -22.75
CA SER A 229 -38.04 9.00 -23.60
C SER A 229 -36.71 9.50 -23.04
N PRO A 230 -35.65 8.66 -22.97
CA PRO A 230 -34.38 9.08 -22.40
C PRO A 230 -33.88 10.33 -23.12
N HIS A 231 -33.50 11.36 -22.36
CA HIS A 231 -32.94 12.57 -22.96
C HIS A 231 -31.70 12.19 -23.78
N LEU A 232 -31.75 12.53 -25.06
CA LEU A 232 -30.70 12.21 -26.02
C LEU A 232 -29.71 13.37 -26.07
N TYR A 233 -28.43 13.06 -25.89
CA TYR A 233 -27.33 14.02 -25.91
C TYR A 233 -26.30 13.64 -26.98
N THR A 234 -25.73 14.63 -27.65
CA THR A 234 -24.57 14.46 -28.52
C THR A 234 -23.27 14.30 -27.72
N ARG A 235 -22.22 13.77 -28.33
CA ARG A 235 -20.88 13.71 -27.72
C ARG A 235 -20.32 15.11 -27.46
N GLU A 236 -20.60 16.11 -28.30
CA GLU A 236 -20.27 17.52 -28.04
C GLU A 236 -20.96 18.06 -26.77
N GLU A 237 -22.25 17.77 -26.58
CA GLU A 237 -22.99 18.20 -25.38
C GLU A 237 -22.44 17.54 -24.12
N VAL A 238 -22.17 16.23 -24.12
CA VAL A 238 -21.50 15.56 -22.99
C VAL A 238 -20.14 16.20 -22.71
N ARG A 239 -19.36 16.51 -23.74
CA ARG A 239 -18.01 17.10 -23.61
C ARG A 239 -18.01 18.51 -23.02
N ALA A 240 -19.08 19.28 -23.21
CA ALA A 240 -19.25 20.58 -22.57
C ALA A 240 -19.39 20.49 -21.04
N HIS A 241 -19.84 19.35 -20.51
CA HIS A 241 -20.00 19.09 -19.09
C HIS A 241 -18.73 18.43 -18.51
N SER A 242 -17.62 19.17 -18.49
CA SER A 242 -16.28 18.68 -18.11
C SER A 242 -15.63 19.36 -16.88
N SER A 243 -16.39 20.18 -16.15
CA SER A 243 -15.93 20.93 -14.95
C SER A 243 -17.04 21.06 -13.90
N PRO A 244 -16.74 21.29 -12.61
CA PRO A 244 -17.75 21.53 -11.58
C PRO A 244 -18.77 22.63 -11.96
N GLU A 245 -18.28 23.70 -12.59
CA GLU A 245 -19.06 24.86 -13.02
C GLU A 245 -20.03 24.53 -14.15
N THR A 246 -19.66 23.62 -15.06
CA THR A 246 -20.50 23.12 -16.15
C THR A 246 -21.33 21.91 -15.76
N ARG A 247 -21.18 21.38 -14.54
CA ARG A 247 -21.44 19.97 -14.18
C ARG A 247 -20.53 19.00 -14.95
N ILE A 248 -20.40 17.79 -14.41
CA ILE A 248 -19.39 16.78 -14.78
C ILE A 248 -20.12 15.53 -15.28
N TRP A 249 -20.18 15.36 -16.60
CA TRP A 249 -20.83 14.22 -17.23
C TRP A 249 -19.80 13.22 -17.77
N VAL A 250 -20.19 11.95 -17.81
CA VAL A 250 -19.40 10.84 -18.35
C VAL A 250 -20.32 9.87 -19.11
N THR A 251 -19.79 9.10 -20.04
CA THR A 251 -20.55 8.03 -20.73
C THR A 251 -20.07 6.63 -20.38
N LEU A 252 -20.97 5.65 -20.47
CA LEU A 252 -20.63 4.22 -20.51
C LEU A 252 -21.54 3.53 -21.52
N GLY A 253 -20.96 2.98 -22.59
CA GLY A 253 -21.71 2.46 -23.73
C GLY A 253 -22.51 3.58 -24.41
N CYS A 254 -23.84 3.50 -24.31
CA CYS A 254 -24.75 4.51 -24.84
C CYS A 254 -25.40 5.38 -23.74
N GLU A 255 -25.05 5.19 -22.47
CA GLU A 255 -25.68 5.87 -21.33
C GLU A 255 -24.85 7.07 -20.88
N VAL A 256 -25.51 8.15 -20.47
CA VAL A 256 -24.91 9.42 -20.00
C VAL A 256 -25.21 9.62 -18.52
N PHE A 257 -24.18 9.94 -17.73
CA PHE A 257 -24.25 10.03 -16.27
C PHE A 257 -23.71 11.38 -15.77
N ASP A 258 -24.43 12.05 -14.88
CA ASP A 258 -24.00 13.27 -14.19
C ASP A 258 -23.37 12.89 -12.84
N VAL A 259 -22.04 12.79 -12.82
CA VAL A 259 -21.29 12.33 -11.64
C VAL A 259 -20.83 13.50 -10.76
N THR A 260 -21.34 14.72 -10.96
CA THR A 260 -20.89 15.94 -10.27
C THR A 260 -20.88 15.79 -8.75
N GLU A 261 -21.91 15.15 -8.18
CA GLU A 261 -22.06 14.93 -6.73
C GLU A 261 -21.35 13.65 -6.24
N PHE A 262 -20.85 12.82 -7.16
CA PHE A 262 -20.07 11.62 -6.86
C PHE A 262 -18.56 11.84 -6.89
N VAL A 263 -18.08 12.89 -7.57
CA VAL A 263 -16.66 13.19 -7.81
C VAL A 263 -15.85 13.22 -6.51
N ASP A 264 -16.33 13.90 -5.46
CA ASP A 264 -15.64 13.94 -4.16
C ASP A 264 -15.82 12.65 -3.32
N LEU A 265 -16.88 11.87 -3.57
CA LEU A 265 -17.16 10.59 -2.91
C LEU A 265 -16.40 9.40 -3.51
N HIS A 266 -15.77 9.60 -4.67
CA HIS A 266 -15.11 8.56 -5.44
C HIS A 266 -13.93 7.91 -4.68
N PRO A 267 -13.84 6.57 -4.54
CA PRO A 267 -12.78 5.90 -3.77
C PRO A 267 -11.34 6.11 -4.27
N GLY A 268 -11.17 6.52 -5.52
CA GLY A 268 -9.89 6.96 -6.12
C GLY A 268 -9.66 8.47 -6.06
N GLY A 269 -10.47 9.20 -5.29
CA GLY A 269 -10.49 10.66 -5.22
C GLY A 269 -11.08 11.34 -6.48
N PRO A 270 -11.44 12.63 -6.37
CA PRO A 270 -12.00 13.39 -7.49
C PRO A 270 -11.03 13.45 -8.68
N SER A 271 -9.73 13.59 -8.40
CA SER A 271 -8.66 13.66 -9.39
C SER A 271 -8.60 12.50 -10.38
N LYS A 272 -9.14 11.32 -10.05
CA LYS A 272 -9.17 10.16 -10.97
C LYS A 272 -10.48 10.04 -11.76
N LEU A 273 -11.60 10.55 -11.24
CA LEU A 273 -12.86 10.58 -12.00
C LEU A 273 -12.90 11.77 -12.98
N MET A 274 -12.31 12.91 -12.60
CA MET A 274 -12.15 14.07 -13.47
C MET A 274 -11.34 13.79 -14.75
N LEU A 275 -10.55 12.72 -14.79
CA LEU A 275 -9.85 12.26 -16.00
C LEU A 275 -10.81 11.80 -17.11
N ALA A 276 -12.04 11.42 -16.76
CA ALA A 276 -13.08 11.01 -17.69
C ALA A 276 -14.12 12.12 -17.97
N ALA A 277 -13.98 13.31 -17.35
CA ALA A 277 -14.98 14.37 -17.43
C ALA A 277 -15.21 14.84 -18.88
N GLY A 278 -16.46 14.80 -19.33
CA GLY A 278 -16.86 15.05 -20.70
C GLY A 278 -16.51 13.90 -21.68
N GLY A 279 -16.37 12.66 -21.21
CA GLY A 279 -15.92 11.54 -22.03
C GLY A 279 -16.28 10.13 -21.52
N PRO A 280 -15.79 9.08 -22.23
CA PRO A 280 -16.14 7.68 -21.95
C PRO A 280 -15.38 7.08 -20.77
N LEU A 281 -16.09 6.28 -19.97
CA LEU A 281 -15.56 5.51 -18.85
C LEU A 281 -14.86 4.22 -19.28
N GLU A 282 -15.14 3.68 -20.47
CA GLU A 282 -14.64 2.39 -20.95
C GLU A 282 -13.11 2.23 -20.87
N PRO A 283 -12.26 3.20 -21.26
CA PRO A 283 -10.81 3.08 -21.10
C PRO A 283 -10.40 2.91 -19.63
N PHE A 284 -11.06 3.64 -18.73
CA PHE A 284 -10.82 3.60 -17.29
C PHE A 284 -11.36 2.32 -16.65
N TRP A 285 -12.48 1.78 -17.14
CA TRP A 285 -13.09 0.54 -16.64
C TRP A 285 -12.40 -0.73 -17.15
N ALA A 286 -11.80 -0.68 -18.34
CA ALA A 286 -10.91 -1.73 -18.83
C ALA A 286 -9.62 -1.83 -18.02
N LEU A 287 -9.08 -0.67 -17.59
CA LEU A 287 -7.88 -0.59 -16.76
C LEU A 287 -8.15 -0.91 -15.29
N TYR A 288 -9.04 -0.16 -14.65
CA TYR A 288 -9.41 -0.30 -13.24
C TYR A 288 -10.60 -1.26 -13.10
N ALA A 289 -10.37 -2.55 -13.31
CA ALA A 289 -11.44 -3.56 -13.44
C ALA A 289 -12.37 -3.70 -12.22
N VAL A 290 -12.01 -3.13 -11.05
CA VAL A 290 -12.89 -2.99 -9.88
C VAL A 290 -14.24 -2.34 -10.21
N HIS A 291 -14.30 -1.43 -11.18
CA HIS A 291 -15.55 -0.78 -11.58
C HIS A 291 -16.53 -1.72 -12.29
N ASN A 292 -16.08 -2.90 -12.75
CA ASN A 292 -16.98 -3.90 -13.32
C ASN A 292 -17.75 -4.72 -12.26
N GLN A 293 -17.48 -4.53 -10.97
CA GLN A 293 -18.26 -5.20 -9.92
C GLN A 293 -19.72 -4.70 -9.89
N PRO A 294 -20.73 -5.57 -9.62
CA PRO A 294 -22.14 -5.20 -9.71
C PRO A 294 -22.51 -3.96 -8.89
N HIS A 295 -22.03 -3.86 -7.64
CA HIS A 295 -22.34 -2.72 -6.77
C HIS A 295 -21.82 -1.37 -7.31
N VAL A 296 -20.74 -1.35 -8.11
CA VAL A 296 -20.22 -0.12 -8.72
C VAL A 296 -21.08 0.27 -9.94
N ARG A 297 -21.61 -0.70 -10.68
CA ARG A 297 -22.60 -0.48 -11.74
C ARG A 297 -23.94 0.02 -11.18
N GLU A 298 -24.40 -0.56 -10.07
CA GLU A 298 -25.60 -0.12 -9.34
C GLU A 298 -25.44 1.27 -8.72
N LEU A 299 -24.23 1.64 -8.30
CA LEU A 299 -23.89 2.99 -7.85
C LEU A 299 -23.89 3.99 -9.02
N LEU A 300 -23.19 3.69 -10.12
CA LEU A 300 -23.18 4.55 -11.30
C LEU A 300 -24.60 4.76 -11.89
N ALA A 301 -25.44 3.73 -11.89
CA ALA A 301 -26.81 3.80 -12.40
C ALA A 301 -27.70 4.83 -11.68
N GLN A 302 -27.36 5.24 -10.45
CA GLN A 302 -28.08 6.30 -9.72
C GLN A 302 -27.84 7.70 -10.33
N TYR A 303 -26.78 7.85 -11.13
CA TYR A 303 -26.36 9.11 -11.75
C TYR A 303 -26.75 9.22 -13.23
N LYS A 304 -27.52 8.28 -13.80
CA LYS A 304 -27.92 8.32 -15.22
C LYS A 304 -28.87 9.50 -15.47
N VAL A 305 -28.50 10.37 -16.40
CA VAL A 305 -29.31 11.54 -16.84
C VAL A 305 -29.86 11.40 -18.27
N GLY A 306 -29.34 10.45 -19.06
CA GLY A 306 -29.87 10.20 -20.41
C GLY A 306 -29.08 9.17 -21.19
N GLU A 307 -29.12 9.29 -22.51
CA GLU A 307 -28.40 8.43 -23.46
C GLU A 307 -27.79 9.25 -24.59
N LEU A 308 -26.82 8.68 -25.31
CA LEU A 308 -26.29 9.28 -26.53
C LEU A 308 -27.33 9.26 -27.66
N SER A 309 -27.32 10.27 -28.53
CA SER A 309 -28.14 10.29 -29.75
C SER A 309 -27.81 9.10 -30.68
N PRO A 310 -28.77 8.57 -31.47
CA PRO A 310 -28.55 7.42 -32.36
C PRO A 310 -27.34 7.57 -33.29
N GLU A 311 -27.03 8.78 -33.72
CA GLU A 311 -25.89 9.16 -34.55
C GLU A 311 -24.56 9.00 -33.78
N ASP A 312 -24.56 9.28 -32.49
CA ASP A 312 -23.45 9.07 -31.56
C ASP A 312 -23.43 7.68 -30.91
N LYS A 313 -24.39 6.79 -31.21
CA LYS A 313 -24.36 5.37 -30.79
C LYS A 313 -23.41 4.50 -31.63
N GLU A 314 -22.59 5.11 -32.50
CA GLU A 314 -21.44 4.46 -33.14
C GLU A 314 -20.60 3.70 -32.11
N PRO A 315 -20.52 2.35 -32.21
CA PRO A 315 -19.91 1.53 -31.18
C PRO A 315 -18.46 1.92 -30.99
N PHE A 316 -18.05 2.17 -29.75
CA PHE A 316 -16.72 2.63 -29.38
C PHE A 316 -15.67 1.53 -29.63
N THR A 317 -15.36 1.33 -30.91
CA THR A 317 -14.41 0.38 -31.46
C THR A 317 -12.99 0.91 -31.32
N LEU A 318 -12.63 1.23 -30.07
CA LEU A 318 -11.29 0.87 -29.64
C LEU A 318 -11.04 -0.57 -30.08
N LYS A 319 -9.92 -0.78 -30.76
CA LYS A 319 -9.32 -2.10 -30.80
C LYS A 319 -8.74 -2.35 -29.40
N THR A 320 -9.60 -2.64 -28.43
CA THR A 320 -9.25 -3.07 -27.08
C THR A 320 -8.64 -4.46 -27.16
N SER A 321 -7.40 -4.51 -27.67
CA SER A 321 -6.39 -5.34 -27.04
C SER A 321 -6.45 -5.00 -25.55
N ASP A 322 -6.96 -5.95 -24.79
CA ASP A 322 -7.00 -5.96 -23.33
C ASP A 322 -5.69 -5.37 -22.78
N PRO A 323 -5.72 -4.30 -21.97
CA PRO A 323 -4.49 -3.64 -21.54
C PRO A 323 -3.61 -4.56 -20.68
N TYR A 324 -4.16 -5.67 -20.17
CA TYR A 324 -3.46 -6.74 -19.46
C TYR A 324 -3.18 -7.98 -20.34
N SER A 325 -3.10 -7.85 -21.67
CA SER A 325 -2.78 -8.96 -22.58
C SER A 325 -1.29 -9.29 -22.63
N ASP A 326 -0.41 -8.29 -22.57
CA ASP A 326 1.05 -8.45 -22.51
C ASP A 326 1.58 -8.64 -21.08
N ASP A 327 0.71 -8.77 -20.09
CA ASP A 327 1.04 -9.00 -18.68
C ASP A 327 1.76 -10.36 -18.51
N PRO A 328 2.81 -10.48 -17.67
CA PRO A 328 3.56 -11.74 -17.54
C PRO A 328 2.72 -12.90 -16.98
N VAL A 329 3.16 -14.13 -17.22
CA VAL A 329 2.62 -15.34 -16.57
C VAL A 329 3.21 -15.46 -15.15
N ARG A 330 2.36 -15.79 -14.17
CA ARG A 330 2.75 -15.92 -12.75
C ARG A 330 2.62 -17.35 -12.23
N HIS A 331 3.24 -17.61 -11.08
CA HIS A 331 3.23 -18.94 -10.46
C HIS A 331 1.84 -19.29 -9.90
N PRO A 332 1.27 -20.48 -10.20
CA PRO A 332 -0.11 -20.82 -9.87
C PRO A 332 -0.39 -21.04 -8.38
N ALA A 333 0.64 -21.12 -7.53
CA ALA A 333 0.46 -21.22 -6.08
C ALA A 333 0.15 -19.87 -5.39
N LEU A 334 0.28 -18.74 -6.10
CA LEU A 334 -0.04 -17.41 -5.56
C LEU A 334 -1.54 -17.27 -5.25
N LYS A 335 -1.88 -16.71 -4.09
CA LYS A 335 -3.24 -16.34 -3.71
C LYS A 335 -3.59 -15.00 -4.36
N VAL A 336 -4.34 -15.05 -5.45
CA VAL A 336 -4.67 -13.89 -6.30
C VAL A 336 -5.86 -13.11 -5.73
N ASN A 337 -5.60 -11.89 -5.27
CA ASN A 337 -6.61 -11.00 -4.70
C ASN A 337 -7.17 -10.01 -5.75
N SER A 338 -6.46 -9.80 -6.87
CA SER A 338 -7.04 -9.28 -8.11
C SER A 338 -6.25 -9.78 -9.32
N GLN A 339 -6.93 -10.12 -10.40
CA GLN A 339 -6.28 -10.50 -11.67
C GLN A 339 -5.88 -9.28 -12.51
N ARG A 340 -6.59 -8.14 -12.36
CA ARG A 340 -6.47 -6.94 -13.21
C ARG A 340 -6.74 -5.66 -12.40
N PRO A 341 -5.72 -4.83 -12.11
CA PRO A 341 -4.30 -5.14 -12.22
C PRO A 341 -3.92 -6.35 -11.35
N PHE A 342 -2.88 -7.09 -11.74
CA PHE A 342 -2.49 -8.29 -11.01
C PHE A 342 -1.97 -7.97 -9.60
N ASN A 343 -2.59 -8.59 -8.59
CA ASN A 343 -2.25 -8.44 -7.18
C ASN A 343 -2.41 -9.79 -6.48
N ALA A 344 -1.31 -10.34 -5.94
CA ALA A 344 -1.31 -11.66 -5.33
C ALA A 344 -0.23 -11.82 -4.24
N GLU A 345 -0.51 -12.65 -3.25
CA GLU A 345 0.37 -12.98 -2.13
C GLU A 345 0.79 -14.47 -2.14
N PRO A 346 1.99 -14.84 -1.66
CA PRO A 346 2.30 -16.24 -1.37
C PRO A 346 1.32 -16.82 -0.34
N PRO A 347 1.05 -18.14 -0.40
CA PRO A 347 0.44 -18.84 0.72
C PRO A 347 1.28 -18.62 1.99
N PRO A 348 0.70 -18.29 3.16
CA PRO A 348 1.46 -18.08 4.41
C PRO A 348 2.37 -19.25 4.74
N GLU A 349 1.95 -20.48 4.45
CA GLU A 349 2.76 -21.68 4.61
C GLU A 349 4.08 -21.68 3.81
N LEU A 350 4.13 -21.04 2.63
CA LEU A 350 5.35 -20.91 1.80
C LEU A 350 6.14 -19.62 2.09
N LEU A 351 5.53 -18.65 2.80
CA LEU A 351 6.10 -17.32 3.01
C LEU A 351 7.40 -17.38 3.83
N THR A 352 7.49 -18.30 4.78
CA THR A 352 8.57 -18.39 5.78
C THR A 352 9.42 -19.67 5.68
N GLU A 353 9.18 -20.52 4.69
CA GLU A 353 10.05 -21.69 4.39
C GLU A 353 11.49 -21.27 4.06
N ASN A 354 11.67 -20.05 3.53
CA ASN A 354 12.95 -19.52 3.08
C ASN A 354 13.14 -18.09 3.57
N TYR A 355 14.31 -17.79 4.14
CA TYR A 355 14.67 -16.43 4.57
C TYR A 355 14.62 -15.40 3.42
N ILE A 356 14.93 -15.87 2.20
CA ILE A 356 14.82 -15.15 0.94
C ILE A 356 13.63 -15.73 0.17
N THR A 357 12.59 -14.94 -0.07
CA THR A 357 11.40 -15.34 -0.81
C THR A 357 11.73 -15.51 -2.30
N PRO A 358 11.51 -16.69 -2.92
CA PRO A 358 11.82 -16.92 -4.33
C PRO A 358 11.03 -16.00 -5.27
N ASN A 359 11.69 -15.47 -6.31
CA ASN A 359 11.12 -14.51 -7.27
C ASN A 359 9.72 -14.87 -7.81
N PRO A 360 9.38 -16.14 -8.14
CA PRO A 360 8.05 -16.51 -8.66
C PRO A 360 6.91 -16.44 -7.64
N ILE A 361 7.20 -16.42 -6.34
CA ILE A 361 6.20 -16.36 -5.26
C ILE A 361 6.32 -15.13 -4.34
N PHE A 362 7.30 -14.27 -4.58
CA PHE A 362 7.39 -12.94 -3.96
C PHE A 362 6.11 -12.14 -4.27
N PHE A 363 5.48 -11.53 -3.26
CA PHE A 363 4.17 -10.90 -3.43
C PHE A 363 4.18 -9.80 -4.52
N THR A 364 3.15 -9.79 -5.37
CA THR A 364 3.03 -8.81 -6.46
C THR A 364 1.91 -7.84 -6.13
N ARG A 365 2.22 -6.54 -6.17
CA ARG A 365 1.23 -5.44 -6.18
C ARG A 365 1.45 -4.62 -7.45
N ASN A 366 0.48 -4.65 -8.36
CA ASN A 366 0.41 -3.75 -9.53
C ASN A 366 -0.80 -2.81 -9.38
N HIS A 367 -0.64 -1.54 -9.75
CA HIS A 367 -1.74 -0.56 -9.83
C HIS A 367 -2.34 -0.46 -11.24
N LEU A 368 -1.56 -0.89 -12.23
CA LEU A 368 -1.72 -0.67 -13.67
C LEU A 368 -1.18 -1.92 -14.40
N PRO A 369 -1.30 -2.03 -15.74
CA PRO A 369 -0.66 -3.08 -16.53
C PRO A 369 0.87 -3.09 -16.37
N VAL A 370 1.49 -4.24 -16.56
CA VAL A 370 2.95 -4.40 -16.50
C VAL A 370 3.61 -3.97 -17.81
N PRO A 371 4.43 -2.91 -17.84
CA PRO A 371 5.13 -2.47 -19.04
C PRO A 371 5.91 -3.60 -19.73
N ASN A 372 5.92 -3.57 -21.07
CA ASN A 372 6.72 -4.45 -21.90
C ASN A 372 7.89 -3.63 -22.47
N LEU A 373 9.01 -3.61 -21.72
CA LEU A 373 10.14 -2.71 -21.97
C LEU A 373 11.30 -3.46 -22.61
N ASP A 374 11.79 -2.94 -23.74
CA ASP A 374 13.06 -3.34 -24.33
C ASP A 374 14.23 -2.70 -23.55
N PRO A 375 15.20 -3.49 -23.05
CA PRO A 375 16.36 -2.96 -22.31
C PRO A 375 17.35 -2.16 -23.18
N GLU A 376 17.36 -2.32 -24.51
CA GLU A 376 18.27 -1.58 -25.39
C GLU A 376 17.81 -0.12 -25.61
N THR A 377 16.50 0.09 -25.78
CA THR A 377 15.88 1.42 -25.90
C THR A 377 15.53 2.08 -24.56
N TYR A 378 15.38 1.32 -23.47
CA TYR A 378 15.11 1.85 -22.13
C TYR A 378 16.09 2.97 -21.70
N ARG A 379 15.56 4.09 -21.19
CA ARG A 379 16.35 5.16 -20.58
C ARG A 379 15.72 5.59 -19.25
N LEU A 380 16.58 5.84 -18.27
CA LEU A 380 16.25 6.50 -17.01
C LEU A 380 16.58 7.98 -17.11
N HIS A 381 15.56 8.83 -16.95
CA HIS A 381 15.72 10.28 -16.94
C HIS A 381 15.95 10.80 -15.53
N VAL A 382 17.17 11.23 -15.21
CA VAL A 382 17.50 11.87 -13.92
C VAL A 382 17.58 13.38 -14.16
N VAL A 383 16.57 14.11 -13.70
CA VAL A 383 16.49 15.57 -13.85
C VAL A 383 17.58 16.21 -12.99
N GLY A 384 18.43 17.05 -13.57
CA GLY A 384 19.47 17.80 -12.85
C GLY A 384 18.90 18.99 -12.07
N PRO A 385 19.72 19.67 -11.25
CA PRO A 385 19.32 20.95 -10.65
C PRO A 385 19.10 22.03 -11.75
N PRO A 386 18.45 23.18 -11.47
CA PRO A 386 18.01 24.14 -12.50
C PRO A 386 19.09 24.69 -13.44
N GLU A 387 20.36 24.73 -13.02
CA GLU A 387 21.52 25.15 -13.82
C GLU A 387 22.43 23.96 -14.23
N GLY A 388 22.04 22.73 -13.88
CA GLY A 388 22.80 21.50 -14.10
C GLY A 388 22.33 20.68 -15.31
N GLN A 389 23.07 19.61 -15.61
CA GLN A 389 22.75 18.71 -16.72
C GLN A 389 21.89 17.54 -16.25
N SER A 390 20.66 17.43 -16.78
CA SER A 390 19.86 16.21 -16.67
C SER A 390 20.51 15.03 -17.40
N LEU A 391 20.52 13.86 -16.77
CA LEU A 391 21.05 12.62 -17.34
C LEU A 391 19.94 11.81 -18.02
N SER A 392 20.32 11.08 -19.08
CA SER A 392 19.49 10.05 -19.73
C SER A 392 20.31 8.77 -19.78
N LEU A 393 20.19 7.94 -18.75
CA LEU A 393 21.04 6.78 -18.52
C LEU A 393 20.44 5.54 -19.19
N SER A 394 21.21 4.81 -19.98
CA SER A 394 20.86 3.45 -20.40
C SER A 394 21.05 2.46 -19.25
N LEU A 395 20.54 1.25 -19.42
CA LEU A 395 20.79 0.15 -18.47
C LEU A 395 22.29 -0.16 -18.35
N ASN A 396 23.06 -0.03 -19.44
CA ASN A 396 24.51 -0.21 -19.41
C ASN A 396 25.24 0.91 -18.64
N ASP A 397 24.72 2.15 -18.65
CA ASP A 397 25.29 3.26 -17.88
C ASP A 397 25.06 3.04 -16.38
N LEU A 398 23.89 2.50 -15.99
CA LEU A 398 23.60 2.10 -14.61
C LEU A 398 24.53 0.97 -14.13
N TYR A 399 24.99 0.09 -15.01
CA TYR A 399 26.01 -0.93 -14.69
C TYR A 399 27.43 -0.36 -14.48
N GLN A 400 27.70 0.90 -14.84
CA GLN A 400 29.02 1.52 -14.58
C GLN A 400 29.14 2.11 -13.16
N PHE A 401 28.03 2.24 -12.43
CA PHE A 401 28.05 2.63 -11.02
C PHE A 401 28.48 1.43 -10.15
N PRO A 402 29.12 1.65 -8.99
CA PRO A 402 29.48 0.56 -8.08
C PRO A 402 28.25 -0.24 -7.64
N LYS A 403 28.15 -1.49 -8.12
CA LYS A 403 27.06 -2.41 -7.75
C LYS A 403 27.09 -2.68 -6.25
N HIS A 404 26.00 -2.32 -5.58
CA HIS A 404 25.75 -2.66 -4.18
C HIS A 404 24.63 -3.70 -4.11
N GLU A 405 24.71 -4.62 -3.15
CA GLU A 405 23.70 -5.64 -2.86
C GLU A 405 23.26 -5.55 -1.39
N ILE A 406 21.95 -5.64 -1.14
CA ILE A 406 21.36 -5.62 0.22
C ILE A 406 20.14 -6.56 0.31
N THR A 407 19.99 -7.26 1.42
CA THR A 407 18.76 -7.99 1.76
C THR A 407 17.71 -7.01 2.29
N VAL A 408 16.53 -6.92 1.67
CA VAL A 408 15.45 -6.01 2.09
C VAL A 408 14.09 -6.71 2.04
N THR A 409 13.33 -6.58 3.12
CA THR A 409 11.91 -6.95 3.17
C THR A 409 11.05 -5.81 2.64
N LEU A 410 10.18 -6.10 1.69
CA LEU A 410 9.15 -5.18 1.22
C LEU A 410 7.83 -5.56 1.89
N GLN A 411 7.16 -4.60 2.53
CA GLN A 411 5.80 -4.77 3.08
C GLN A 411 4.83 -3.78 2.44
N CYS A 412 3.66 -4.25 2.02
CA CYS A 412 2.56 -3.40 1.57
C CYS A 412 1.93 -2.63 2.75
N ALA A 413 1.56 -1.36 2.52
CA ALA A 413 0.84 -0.55 3.52
C ALA A 413 -0.45 -1.23 4.04
N GLY A 414 -1.09 -2.03 3.17
CA GLY A 414 -2.31 -2.78 3.48
C GLY A 414 -2.07 -4.26 3.77
N ASN A 415 -0.86 -4.70 4.14
CA ASN A 415 -0.66 -6.06 4.66
C ASN A 415 -1.60 -6.28 5.85
N ARG A 416 -2.19 -7.48 5.97
CA ARG A 416 -3.20 -7.83 6.99
C ARG A 416 -4.47 -6.97 6.97
N ARG A 417 -4.87 -6.42 5.80
CA ARG A 417 -6.13 -5.67 5.65
C ARG A 417 -7.37 -6.52 6.00
N SER A 418 -7.38 -7.81 5.66
CA SER A 418 -8.57 -8.66 5.89
C SER A 418 -8.98 -8.72 7.38
N GLU A 419 -8.05 -8.54 8.31
CA GLU A 419 -8.32 -8.43 9.75
C GLU A 419 -9.02 -7.11 10.14
N MET A 420 -8.78 -6.02 9.41
CA MET A 420 -9.54 -4.77 9.55
C MET A 420 -10.95 -4.92 8.96
N THR A 421 -11.07 -5.50 7.77
CA THR A 421 -12.37 -5.77 7.13
C THR A 421 -13.30 -6.60 8.02
N ARG A 422 -12.75 -7.61 8.74
CA ARG A 422 -13.49 -8.43 9.72
C ARG A 422 -14.06 -7.65 10.91
N PHE A 423 -13.53 -6.47 11.22
CA PHE A 423 -14.04 -5.59 12.30
C PHE A 423 -15.02 -4.54 11.79
N LYS A 424 -14.63 -3.80 10.73
CA LYS A 424 -15.48 -2.86 9.99
C LYS A 424 -14.95 -2.76 8.56
N GLU A 425 -15.85 -2.77 7.58
CA GLU A 425 -15.53 -2.72 6.16
C GLU A 425 -14.60 -1.55 5.78
N VAL A 426 -13.67 -1.79 4.84
CA VAL A 426 -12.64 -0.86 4.38
C VAL A 426 -12.44 -0.97 2.88
N LYS A 427 -12.13 0.13 2.18
CA LYS A 427 -11.90 0.09 0.72
C LYS A 427 -10.44 -0.26 0.43
N GLY A 428 -10.19 -1.46 -0.10
CA GLY A 428 -8.86 -1.91 -0.56
C GLY A 428 -8.79 -3.40 -0.88
N LEU A 429 -7.64 -3.88 -1.35
CA LEU A 429 -7.40 -5.30 -1.62
C LEU A 429 -7.34 -6.12 -0.32
N GLU A 430 -8.00 -7.28 -0.29
CA GLU A 430 -8.14 -8.17 0.88
C GLU A 430 -6.87 -8.99 1.18
N TRP A 431 -5.75 -8.29 1.39
CA TRP A 431 -4.50 -8.91 1.82
C TRP A 431 -4.63 -9.59 3.18
N ASN A 432 -4.07 -10.79 3.26
CA ASN A 432 -3.87 -11.54 4.49
C ASN A 432 -2.46 -11.24 5.00
N THR A 433 -1.74 -12.22 5.55
CA THR A 433 -0.39 -12.03 6.11
C THR A 433 0.72 -12.00 5.07
N GLY A 434 0.44 -12.29 3.80
CA GLY A 434 1.43 -12.49 2.74
C GLY A 434 1.73 -11.26 1.87
N ALA A 435 1.20 -10.07 2.13
CA ALA A 435 1.57 -8.85 1.40
C ALA A 435 2.91 -8.26 1.90
N ILE A 436 3.88 -9.15 2.09
CA ILE A 436 5.24 -8.95 2.57
C ILE A 436 6.12 -10.04 1.95
N SER A 437 7.36 -9.73 1.56
CA SER A 437 8.35 -10.71 1.08
C SER A 437 9.77 -10.13 1.13
N THR A 438 10.79 -10.98 1.17
CA THR A 438 12.20 -10.58 1.34
C THR A 438 13.05 -11.03 0.17
N ALA A 439 13.92 -10.16 -0.33
CA ALA A 439 14.85 -10.48 -1.41
C ALA A 439 16.19 -9.76 -1.23
N ARG A 440 17.24 -10.28 -1.86
CA ARG A 440 18.51 -9.57 -2.08
C ARG A 440 18.37 -8.73 -3.35
N TRP A 441 18.45 -7.41 -3.20
CA TRP A 441 18.35 -6.46 -4.31
C TRP A 441 19.74 -5.95 -4.63
N ALA A 442 20.08 -5.85 -5.90
CA ALA A 442 21.35 -5.27 -6.31
C ALA A 442 21.21 -4.24 -7.44
N GLY A 443 22.04 -3.20 -7.39
CA GLY A 443 21.92 -2.03 -8.24
C GLY A 443 22.96 -0.94 -7.98
N ALA A 444 22.76 0.20 -8.63
CA ALA A 444 23.45 1.44 -8.31
C ALA A 444 22.84 2.06 -7.03
N ARG A 445 23.63 2.76 -6.20
CA ARG A 445 23.07 3.56 -5.11
C ARG A 445 22.43 4.84 -5.66
N LEU A 446 21.29 5.23 -5.10
CA LEU A 446 20.59 6.45 -5.50
C LEU A 446 21.43 7.71 -5.21
N CYS A 447 22.13 7.76 -4.08
CA CYS A 447 23.01 8.87 -3.72
C CYS A 447 24.14 9.09 -4.74
N ASP A 448 24.78 8.01 -5.22
CA ASP A 448 25.83 8.07 -6.24
C ASP A 448 25.28 8.61 -7.58
N VAL A 449 24.07 8.20 -7.97
CA VAL A 449 23.40 8.64 -9.22
C VAL A 449 22.94 10.09 -9.13
N LEU A 450 22.41 10.53 -7.98
CA LEU A 450 22.02 11.92 -7.74
C LEU A 450 23.24 12.85 -7.69
N ALA A 451 24.31 12.46 -6.99
CA ALA A 451 25.57 13.20 -6.98
C ALA A 451 26.19 13.28 -8.39
N LYS A 452 26.08 12.22 -9.20
CA LYS A 452 26.50 12.22 -10.61
C LYS A 452 25.67 13.16 -11.50
N ALA A 453 24.41 13.43 -11.15
CA ALA A 453 23.55 14.45 -11.77
C ALA A 453 23.76 15.86 -11.18
N GLY A 454 24.70 16.04 -10.24
CA GLY A 454 25.04 17.33 -9.63
C GLY A 454 24.21 17.70 -8.40
N HIS A 455 23.33 16.82 -7.90
CA HIS A 455 22.55 17.08 -6.70
C HIS A 455 23.38 16.94 -5.42
N GLN A 456 23.01 17.74 -4.43
CA GLN A 456 23.62 17.80 -3.09
C GLN A 456 22.51 17.97 -2.05
N LEU A 457 22.84 17.80 -0.77
CA LEU A 457 21.93 18.19 0.31
C LEU A 457 21.74 19.71 0.32
N CYS A 458 20.49 20.16 0.41
CA CYS A 458 20.12 21.56 0.59
C CYS A 458 19.73 21.84 2.05
N GLU A 459 19.78 23.12 2.47
CA GLU A 459 19.41 23.54 3.83
C GLU A 459 17.91 23.49 4.10
N THR A 460 17.09 23.54 3.04
CA THR A 460 15.64 23.34 3.10
C THR A 460 15.29 21.86 2.92
N GLU A 461 14.21 21.41 3.55
CA GLU A 461 13.62 20.11 3.21
C GLU A 461 13.27 20.06 1.71
N ALA A 462 13.48 18.88 1.12
CA ALA A 462 13.25 18.58 -0.29
C ALA A 462 13.02 17.08 -0.45
N HIS A 463 12.52 16.68 -1.60
CA HIS A 463 12.14 15.29 -1.90
C HIS A 463 12.76 14.80 -3.20
N VAL A 464 13.04 13.50 -3.26
CA VAL A 464 13.28 12.82 -4.52
C VAL A 464 11.98 12.18 -4.98
N CYS A 465 11.51 12.63 -6.14
CA CYS A 465 10.31 12.15 -6.81
C CYS A 465 10.67 11.09 -7.84
N PHE A 466 9.86 10.04 -7.90
CA PHE A 466 10.01 8.90 -8.78
C PHE A 466 8.76 8.70 -9.61
N GLU A 467 8.92 8.47 -10.91
CA GLU A 467 7.84 8.16 -11.86
C GLU A 467 8.16 6.84 -12.58
N GLY A 468 7.20 5.90 -12.54
CA GLY A 468 7.24 4.64 -13.28
C GLY A 468 6.86 4.82 -14.75
N LEU A 469 7.01 3.75 -15.52
CA LEU A 469 6.56 3.64 -16.91
C LEU A 469 5.20 2.93 -17.03
N ASP A 470 4.59 2.52 -15.91
CA ASP A 470 3.19 2.12 -15.85
C ASP A 470 2.31 3.37 -15.72
N SER A 471 1.48 3.61 -16.75
CA SER A 471 0.58 4.77 -16.85
C SER A 471 -0.87 4.35 -17.08
N ASP A 472 -1.80 5.17 -16.60
CA ASP A 472 -3.22 5.04 -16.93
C ASP A 472 -3.56 5.68 -18.30
N PRO A 473 -4.81 5.53 -18.82
CA PRO A 473 -5.19 6.00 -20.16
C PRO A 473 -5.02 7.50 -20.43
N THR A 474 -4.76 8.35 -19.43
CA THR A 474 -4.42 9.77 -19.66
C THR A 474 -2.92 10.04 -19.67
N GLY A 475 -2.09 9.00 -19.57
CA GLY A 475 -0.64 9.13 -19.39
C GLY A 475 -0.23 9.42 -17.95
N THR A 476 -1.11 9.28 -16.96
CA THR A 476 -0.74 9.49 -15.55
C THR A 476 0.04 8.29 -15.02
N ALA A 477 1.36 8.44 -14.93
CA ALA A 477 2.28 7.41 -14.42
C ALA A 477 2.10 7.13 -12.92
N TYR A 478 2.46 5.92 -12.47
CA TYR A 478 2.67 5.65 -11.05
C TYR A 478 3.79 6.52 -10.49
N GLY A 479 3.59 7.10 -9.31
CA GLY A 479 4.60 7.98 -8.71
C GLY A 479 4.54 8.05 -7.19
N ALA A 480 5.70 8.30 -6.60
CA ALA A 480 5.92 8.43 -5.17
C ALA A 480 7.15 9.29 -4.88
N SER A 481 7.39 9.62 -3.61
CA SER A 481 8.59 10.36 -3.19
C SER A 481 9.11 9.94 -1.81
N ILE A 482 10.41 10.18 -1.60
CA ILE A 482 11.12 10.08 -0.31
C ILE A 482 11.85 11.39 0.00
N PRO A 483 12.18 11.72 1.26
CA PRO A 483 12.99 12.90 1.57
C PRO A 483 14.38 12.82 0.95
N LEU A 484 14.90 13.94 0.45
CA LEU A 484 16.23 14.06 -0.16
C LEU A 484 17.34 13.64 0.81
N ALA A 485 17.19 13.94 2.10
CA ALA A 485 18.09 13.48 3.15
C ALA A 485 18.28 11.95 3.14
N ARG A 486 17.20 11.16 2.97
CA ARG A 486 17.28 9.69 2.87
C ARG A 486 17.85 9.22 1.54
N ALA A 487 17.58 9.95 0.45
CA ALA A 487 18.06 9.58 -0.88
C ALA A 487 19.57 9.82 -1.07
N MET A 488 20.12 10.82 -0.37
CA MET A 488 21.54 11.18 -0.39
C MET A 488 22.38 10.48 0.68
N ASP A 489 21.77 9.97 1.76
CA ASP A 489 22.46 9.25 2.83
C ASP A 489 22.96 7.86 2.36
N PRO A 490 24.29 7.60 2.35
CA PRO A 490 24.84 6.28 2.01
C PRO A 490 24.45 5.19 3.01
N GLU A 491 24.11 5.53 4.26
CA GLU A 491 23.72 4.59 5.30
C GLU A 491 22.26 4.14 5.18
N ALA A 492 21.39 4.93 4.54
CA ALA A 492 20.04 4.52 4.17
C ALA A 492 20.00 3.48 3.03
N GLU A 493 21.13 3.26 2.33
CA GLU A 493 21.35 2.19 1.35
C GLU A 493 20.28 2.10 0.22
N VAL A 494 19.67 3.23 -0.15
CA VAL A 494 18.65 3.31 -1.22
C VAL A 494 19.26 2.95 -2.58
N LEU A 495 18.65 2.01 -3.30
CA LEU A 495 19.13 1.51 -4.59
C LEU A 495 18.21 1.88 -5.76
N LEU A 496 18.83 2.08 -6.92
CA LEU A 496 18.24 1.83 -8.23
C LEU A 496 18.59 0.39 -8.63
N ALA A 497 17.76 -0.55 -8.19
CA ALA A 497 17.98 -1.98 -8.37
C ALA A 497 17.63 -2.42 -9.79
N TYR A 498 18.48 -3.27 -10.37
CA TYR A 498 18.29 -3.96 -11.65
C TYR A 498 18.34 -5.49 -11.51
N GLU A 499 18.77 -5.99 -10.35
CA GLU A 499 18.78 -7.41 -9.97
C GLU A 499 17.97 -7.68 -8.70
N MET A 500 17.40 -8.88 -8.63
CA MET A 500 16.63 -9.43 -7.51
C MET A 500 16.96 -10.92 -7.35
N ASN A 501 17.49 -11.29 -6.20
CA ASN A 501 17.99 -12.62 -5.85
C ASN A 501 19.03 -13.17 -6.85
N GLY A 502 20.00 -12.32 -7.23
CA GLY A 502 21.11 -12.69 -8.13
C GLY A 502 20.69 -12.97 -9.57
N GLN A 503 19.50 -12.49 -9.98
CA GLN A 503 18.96 -12.58 -11.33
C GLN A 503 18.46 -11.19 -11.77
N PRO A 504 18.36 -10.88 -13.07
CA PRO A 504 17.67 -9.68 -13.56
C PRO A 504 16.25 -9.59 -12.99
N LEU A 505 15.76 -8.37 -12.76
CA LEU A 505 14.40 -8.14 -12.25
C LEU A 505 13.34 -8.90 -13.08
N PRO A 506 12.40 -9.64 -12.46
CA PRO A 506 11.20 -10.11 -13.14
C PRO A 506 10.31 -8.93 -13.58
N ARG A 507 9.54 -9.09 -14.67
CA ARG A 507 8.65 -8.03 -15.18
C ARG A 507 7.67 -7.49 -14.14
N ASP A 508 7.02 -8.34 -13.34
CA ASP A 508 6.14 -7.90 -12.24
C ASP A 508 6.85 -7.07 -11.15
N HIS A 509 8.15 -7.28 -10.97
CA HIS A 509 8.92 -6.66 -9.88
C HIS A 509 9.73 -5.43 -10.34
N GLY A 510 9.57 -5.03 -11.60
CA GLY A 510 10.01 -3.71 -12.10
C GLY A 510 11.08 -3.71 -13.18
N PHE A 511 11.26 -4.79 -13.94
CA PHE A 511 12.23 -4.83 -15.05
C PHE A 511 12.13 -3.61 -15.99
N PRO A 512 13.25 -2.98 -16.40
CA PRO A 512 14.64 -3.33 -16.08
C PRO A 512 15.17 -2.69 -14.78
N VAL A 513 14.50 -1.67 -14.22
CA VAL A 513 14.98 -0.92 -13.04
C VAL A 513 13.82 -0.55 -12.11
N ARG A 514 14.04 -0.71 -10.80
CA ARG A 514 13.16 -0.19 -9.74
C ARG A 514 13.93 0.63 -8.71
N VAL A 515 13.23 1.46 -7.96
CA VAL A 515 13.72 1.96 -6.66
C VAL A 515 13.53 0.87 -5.59
N VAL A 516 14.51 0.72 -4.72
CA VAL A 516 14.39 -0.01 -3.44
C VAL A 516 14.79 0.94 -2.31
N VAL A 517 13.86 1.18 -1.37
CA VAL A 517 14.03 2.10 -0.23
C VAL A 517 13.99 1.31 1.10
N PRO A 518 15.14 0.96 1.69
CA PRO A 518 15.17 0.13 2.89
C PRO A 518 14.41 0.73 4.08
N GLY A 519 13.72 -0.11 4.84
CA GLY A 519 12.92 0.28 6.01
C GLY A 519 11.63 1.07 5.71
N VAL A 520 11.28 1.31 4.45
CA VAL A 520 10.15 2.14 4.01
C VAL A 520 9.07 1.31 3.32
N VAL A 521 7.81 1.73 3.44
CA VAL A 521 6.62 1.07 2.88
C VAL A 521 6.74 0.83 1.37
N GLY A 522 6.30 -0.35 0.90
CA GLY A 522 6.47 -0.81 -0.48
C GLY A 522 5.92 0.12 -1.58
N ALA A 523 5.04 1.07 -1.24
CA ALA A 523 4.53 2.08 -2.17
C ALA A 523 5.61 3.06 -2.67
N ARG A 524 6.69 3.30 -1.91
CA ARG A 524 7.76 4.24 -2.30
C ARG A 524 8.85 3.57 -3.16
N HIS A 525 8.75 2.26 -3.39
CA HIS A 525 9.70 1.44 -4.16
C HIS A 525 9.26 1.35 -5.63
N VAL A 526 9.19 2.49 -6.30
CA VAL A 526 8.64 2.63 -7.67
C VAL A 526 9.29 1.64 -8.64
N LYS A 527 8.46 0.91 -9.38
CA LYS A 527 8.85 -0.11 -10.36
C LYS A 527 8.87 0.49 -11.76
N TRP A 528 9.56 -0.18 -12.69
CA TRP A 528 9.61 0.23 -14.10
C TRP A 528 10.07 1.69 -14.26
N LEU A 529 11.06 2.09 -13.47
CA LEU A 529 11.39 3.49 -13.20
C LEU A 529 11.78 4.23 -14.49
N GLY A 530 11.02 5.26 -14.88
CA GLY A 530 11.28 6.08 -16.06
C GLY A 530 11.98 7.40 -15.73
N LYS A 531 11.63 8.03 -14.60
CA LYS A 531 12.16 9.35 -14.21
C LYS A 531 12.43 9.47 -12.71
N VAL A 532 13.47 10.23 -12.40
CA VAL A 532 13.86 10.71 -11.06
C VAL A 532 14.01 12.24 -11.13
N SER A 533 13.44 12.98 -10.20
CA SER A 533 13.71 14.41 -10.02
C SER A 533 13.86 14.79 -8.55
N VAL A 534 14.49 15.93 -8.27
CA VAL A 534 14.56 16.52 -6.93
C VAL A 534 13.66 17.74 -6.91
N GLU A 535 12.69 17.73 -6.02
CA GLU A 535 11.61 18.72 -5.92
C GLU A 535 11.58 19.32 -4.51
N PRO A 536 11.11 20.56 -4.30
CA PRO A 536 10.95 21.14 -2.96
C PRO A 536 9.79 20.54 -2.14
N GLU A 537 9.00 19.65 -2.75
CA GLU A 537 7.70 19.18 -2.27
C GLU A 537 7.54 17.69 -2.54
N GLU A 538 6.69 16.98 -1.76
CA GLU A 538 6.36 15.58 -2.06
C GLU A 538 5.77 15.42 -3.47
N SER A 539 5.94 14.25 -4.09
CA SER A 539 5.34 13.94 -5.38
C SER A 539 3.85 14.29 -5.39
N TYR A 540 3.39 15.00 -6.41
CA TYR A 540 1.97 15.35 -6.58
C TYR A 540 1.11 14.17 -7.06
N SER A 541 1.70 12.99 -7.26
CA SER A 541 0.96 11.79 -7.67
C SER A 541 -0.09 11.39 -6.64
N HIS A 542 -1.22 10.89 -7.11
CA HIS A 542 -2.36 10.47 -6.28
C HIS A 542 -1.92 9.51 -5.15
N TRP A 543 -1.02 8.58 -5.44
CA TRP A 543 -0.54 7.58 -4.47
C TRP A 543 0.46 8.12 -3.43
N GLN A 544 0.86 9.39 -3.53
CA GLN A 544 1.57 10.10 -2.46
C GLN A 544 0.60 11.02 -1.69
N ARG A 545 -0.13 11.91 -2.38
CA ARG A 545 -0.96 12.95 -1.73
C ARG A 545 -2.33 12.48 -1.25
N ARG A 546 -2.91 11.41 -1.82
CA ARG A 546 -4.31 10.99 -1.65
C ARG A 546 -4.50 9.47 -1.41
N ASP A 547 -3.43 8.74 -1.11
CA ASP A 547 -3.46 7.35 -0.63
C ASP A 547 -2.25 7.08 0.29
N TYR A 548 -2.21 5.90 0.93
CA TYR A 548 -1.11 5.46 1.79
C TYR A 548 -0.81 6.46 2.93
N LYS A 549 -1.88 6.82 3.64
CA LYS A 549 -1.90 7.64 4.87
C LYS A 549 -2.74 6.92 5.94
N GLY A 550 -2.36 7.08 7.21
CA GLY A 550 -3.11 6.55 8.36
C GLY A 550 -3.96 7.66 9.02
N PHE A 551 -5.14 7.30 9.52
CA PHE A 551 -6.11 8.23 10.11
C PHE A 551 -6.68 7.68 11.42
N SER A 552 -7.31 8.55 12.22
CA SER A 552 -8.07 8.13 13.41
C SER A 552 -9.23 7.18 13.04
N PRO A 553 -9.58 6.19 13.89
CA PRO A 553 -10.77 5.35 13.68
C PRO A 553 -12.10 6.11 13.64
N SER A 554 -12.10 7.40 14.02
CA SER A 554 -13.24 8.31 13.92
C SER A 554 -13.43 8.96 12.55
N VAL A 555 -12.54 8.72 11.58
CA VAL A 555 -12.58 9.32 10.23
C VAL A 555 -13.20 8.36 9.24
N ASP A 556 -14.13 8.84 8.43
CA ASP A 556 -14.77 8.11 7.34
C ASP A 556 -14.72 8.89 6.01
N TRP A 557 -15.32 8.36 4.95
CA TRP A 557 -15.18 8.90 3.58
C TRP A 557 -15.73 10.32 3.38
N ASP A 558 -16.65 10.76 4.22
CA ASP A 558 -17.25 12.10 4.24
C ASP A 558 -16.40 13.14 5.00
N THR A 559 -15.40 12.68 5.75
CA THR A 559 -14.67 13.45 6.77
C THR A 559 -13.15 13.35 6.64
N VAL A 560 -12.65 12.66 5.61
CA VAL A 560 -11.21 12.43 5.39
C VAL A 560 -10.51 13.61 4.73
N ASP A 561 -9.79 14.39 5.54
CA ASP A 561 -8.77 15.32 5.05
C ASP A 561 -7.43 14.59 4.86
N PHE A 562 -7.04 14.34 3.61
CA PHE A 562 -5.76 13.69 3.29
C PHE A 562 -4.53 14.55 3.58
N ASP A 563 -4.65 15.87 3.75
CA ASP A 563 -3.53 16.75 4.08
C ASP A 563 -3.30 16.87 5.60
N SER A 564 -4.27 16.43 6.42
CA SER A 564 -4.14 16.31 7.89
C SER A 564 -3.15 15.24 8.37
N ALA A 565 -2.72 14.32 7.50
CA ALA A 565 -1.88 13.17 7.83
C ALA A 565 -0.60 13.10 6.97
N PRO A 566 0.53 12.61 7.52
CA PRO A 566 1.74 12.39 6.75
C PRO A 566 1.59 11.18 5.81
N SER A 567 2.22 11.27 4.63
CA SER A 567 2.44 10.15 3.72
C SER A 567 3.23 9.05 4.44
N ILE A 568 2.75 7.80 4.45
CA ILE A 568 3.46 6.71 5.12
C ILE A 568 4.84 6.54 4.44
N GLN A 569 5.90 6.61 5.26
CA GLN A 569 7.28 6.38 4.84
C GLN A 569 7.77 5.12 5.56
N GLU A 570 8.35 5.23 6.76
CA GLU A 570 8.64 4.06 7.59
C GLU A 570 7.35 3.39 8.09
N LEU A 571 7.44 2.09 8.36
CA LEU A 571 6.36 1.29 8.94
C LEU A 571 6.63 0.99 10.44
N PRO A 572 5.57 0.80 11.25
CA PRO A 572 5.70 0.31 12.62
C PRO A 572 6.11 -1.16 12.65
N VAL A 573 6.51 -1.64 13.83
CA VAL A 573 6.76 -3.06 14.09
C VAL A 573 5.54 -3.93 13.77
N GLN A 574 5.81 -5.10 13.18
CA GLN A 574 4.85 -6.05 12.63
C GLN A 574 5.32 -7.49 12.88
N SER A 575 4.38 -8.40 13.12
CA SER A 575 4.60 -9.86 13.09
C SER A 575 3.33 -10.59 12.67
N ALA A 576 3.48 -11.80 12.14
CA ALA A 576 2.37 -12.72 11.96
C ALA A 576 2.82 -14.19 12.10
N ILE A 577 1.84 -15.05 12.40
CA ILE A 577 1.99 -16.51 12.44
C ILE A 577 1.72 -17.03 11.02
N THR A 578 2.55 -17.96 10.56
CA THR A 578 2.40 -18.66 9.27
C THR A 578 2.10 -20.15 9.44
N GLU A 579 2.51 -20.72 10.56
CA GLU A 579 2.33 -22.12 10.93
C GLU A 579 2.04 -22.19 12.44
N PRO A 580 1.01 -22.91 12.90
CA PRO A 580 -0.07 -23.53 12.11
C PRO A 580 -1.03 -22.50 11.49
N LYS A 581 -1.98 -22.95 10.67
CA LYS A 581 -3.02 -22.13 10.03
C LYS A 581 -4.25 -21.97 10.94
N ASP A 582 -5.00 -20.88 10.72
CA ASP A 582 -6.29 -20.65 11.37
C ASP A 582 -7.30 -21.75 10.96
N GLY A 583 -7.89 -22.42 11.95
CA GLY A 583 -8.76 -23.59 11.78
C GLY A 583 -8.07 -24.95 11.69
N GLU A 584 -6.73 -25.01 11.76
CA GLU A 584 -5.97 -26.27 11.69
C GLU A 584 -6.15 -27.16 12.94
N THR A 585 -5.86 -28.46 12.83
CA THR A 585 -5.82 -29.38 13.97
C THR A 585 -4.39 -29.82 14.25
N VAL A 586 -3.82 -29.36 15.36
CA VAL A 586 -2.48 -29.73 15.83
C VAL A 586 -2.56 -30.96 16.74
N GLN A 587 -1.44 -31.67 16.90
CA GLN A 587 -1.37 -32.81 17.82
C GLN A 587 -1.34 -32.36 19.29
N SER A 588 -1.70 -33.27 20.20
CA SER A 588 -1.40 -33.13 21.62
C SER A 588 0.10 -33.39 21.89
N GLY A 589 0.61 -32.94 23.04
CA GLY A 589 2.06 -33.01 23.35
C GLY A 589 2.79 -31.71 23.02
N GLU A 590 3.29 -31.56 21.80
CA GLU A 590 4.05 -30.36 21.36
C GLU A 590 3.55 -29.83 20.01
N VAL A 591 3.65 -28.51 19.84
CA VAL A 591 3.37 -27.80 18.60
C VAL A 591 4.55 -26.88 18.25
N THR A 592 4.99 -26.93 17.00
CA THR A 592 5.90 -25.92 16.44
C THR A 592 5.06 -24.79 15.86
N ILE A 593 5.38 -23.55 16.25
CA ILE A 593 4.70 -22.34 15.79
C ILE A 593 5.76 -21.49 15.10
N LYS A 594 5.52 -21.09 13.85
CA LYS A 594 6.46 -20.28 13.05
C LYS A 594 5.82 -19.00 12.53
N GLY A 595 6.66 -18.02 12.23
CA GLY A 595 6.22 -16.78 11.61
C GLY A 595 7.36 -15.86 11.17
N TYR A 596 6.99 -14.62 10.86
CA TYR A 596 7.92 -13.54 10.57
C TYR A 596 7.71 -12.37 11.53
N ALA A 597 8.74 -11.54 11.71
CA ALA A 597 8.69 -10.25 12.39
C ALA A 597 9.62 -9.23 11.72
N TRP A 598 9.21 -7.97 11.67
CA TRP A 598 9.95 -6.88 11.02
C TRP A 598 9.53 -5.50 11.58
N SER A 599 10.38 -4.48 11.44
CA SER A 599 10.04 -3.07 11.72
C SER A 599 10.67 -2.17 10.65
N GLY A 600 10.05 -1.01 10.41
CA GLY A 600 10.58 -0.01 9.49
C GLY A 600 11.86 0.68 10.00
N GLY A 601 12.41 1.59 9.19
CA GLY A 601 13.55 2.43 9.58
C GLY A 601 14.85 1.71 9.92
N GLY A 602 14.95 0.40 9.62
CA GLY A 602 16.14 -0.40 9.94
C GLY A 602 16.26 -0.77 11.41
N ARG A 603 15.17 -0.64 12.18
CA ARG A 603 15.08 -1.06 13.59
C ARG A 603 15.03 -2.58 13.68
N ALA A 604 15.98 -3.18 14.39
CA ALA A 604 16.04 -4.62 14.59
C ALA A 604 14.85 -5.12 15.41
N VAL A 605 14.29 -6.29 15.07
CA VAL A 605 13.39 -7.00 15.99
C VAL A 605 14.25 -7.66 17.07
N VAL A 606 14.08 -7.24 18.32
CA VAL A 606 14.86 -7.73 19.46
C VAL A 606 14.14 -8.83 20.25
N ARG A 607 12.84 -9.00 20.04
CA ARG A 607 12.05 -10.09 20.63
C ARG A 607 10.75 -10.35 19.88
N VAL A 608 10.32 -11.61 19.87
CA VAL A 608 8.94 -12.00 19.56
C VAL A 608 8.38 -12.75 20.76
N ASP A 609 7.25 -12.30 21.27
CA ASP A 609 6.50 -12.95 22.34
C ASP A 609 5.32 -13.73 21.73
N VAL A 610 5.15 -15.00 22.10
CA VAL A 610 4.09 -15.90 21.63
C VAL A 610 3.25 -16.40 22.80
N SER A 611 1.92 -16.41 22.64
CA SER A 611 0.92 -16.89 23.60
C SER A 611 0.18 -18.10 23.01
N LEU A 612 -0.31 -19.02 23.87
CA LEU A 612 -1.23 -20.10 23.47
C LEU A 612 -2.68 -19.89 23.97
N ASP A 613 -2.93 -18.85 24.78
CA ASP A 613 -4.14 -18.67 25.58
C ASP A 613 -4.88 -17.36 25.28
N GLY A 614 -4.62 -16.74 24.13
CA GLY A 614 -5.25 -15.49 23.69
C GLY A 614 -4.52 -14.22 24.14
N GLY A 615 -3.39 -14.33 24.84
CA GLY A 615 -2.50 -13.22 25.22
C GLY A 615 -2.33 -13.03 26.72
N LEU A 616 -2.66 -14.04 27.54
CA LEU A 616 -2.59 -13.97 29.00
C LEU A 616 -1.20 -14.39 29.50
N THR A 617 -0.61 -15.44 28.91
CA THR A 617 0.75 -15.91 29.22
C THR A 617 1.62 -15.98 27.97
N TRP A 618 2.91 -15.66 28.11
CA TRP A 618 3.82 -15.42 26.98
C TRP A 618 5.11 -16.21 27.13
N GLN A 619 5.58 -16.78 26.03
CA GLN A 619 6.88 -17.41 25.85
C GLN A 619 7.66 -16.64 24.77
N VAL A 620 8.99 -16.62 24.87
CA VAL A 620 9.84 -15.94 23.89
C VAL A 620 10.19 -16.91 22.78
N ALA A 621 9.97 -16.53 21.52
CA ALA A 621 10.36 -17.31 20.36
C ALA A 621 11.86 -17.16 20.05
N GLU A 622 12.44 -18.20 19.45
CA GLU A 622 13.76 -18.14 18.81
C GLU A 622 13.67 -17.26 17.55
N LEU A 623 14.70 -16.45 17.30
CA LEU A 623 14.74 -15.51 16.16
C LEU A 623 15.78 -15.95 15.14
N ASP A 624 15.33 -16.43 13.98
CA ASP A 624 16.15 -16.83 12.85
C ASP A 624 16.46 -15.67 11.90
N GLY A 625 17.58 -15.79 11.18
CA GLY A 625 17.99 -14.86 10.11
C GLY A 625 19.40 -14.31 10.27
N GLU A 626 19.76 -13.35 9.42
CA GLU A 626 21.03 -12.64 9.50
C GLU A 626 21.07 -11.73 10.75
N GLU A 627 22.21 -11.61 11.41
CA GLU A 627 22.38 -10.70 12.56
C GLU A 627 22.35 -9.24 12.08
N PRO A 628 21.46 -8.39 12.63
CA PRO A 628 21.22 -7.05 12.09
C PRO A 628 22.39 -6.13 12.38
N ARG A 629 22.93 -5.50 11.32
CA ARG A 629 23.76 -4.29 11.46
C ARG A 629 22.91 -3.21 12.16
N PRO A 630 23.42 -2.52 13.20
CA PRO A 630 22.65 -1.50 13.92
C PRO A 630 22.05 -0.43 12.99
N ARG A 631 20.76 -0.12 13.15
CA ARG A 631 19.97 0.78 12.30
C ARG A 631 19.88 0.39 10.81
N LYS A 632 20.27 -0.83 10.45
CA LYS A 632 20.23 -1.38 9.08
C LYS A 632 19.59 -2.77 9.04
N ALA A 633 18.64 -3.05 9.93
CA ALA A 633 17.81 -4.25 9.92
C ALA A 633 16.72 -4.16 8.83
N TRP A 634 17.15 -4.18 7.57
CA TRP A 634 16.25 -4.01 6.42
C TRP A 634 15.42 -5.25 6.12
N ALA A 635 15.92 -6.43 6.50
CA ALA A 635 15.27 -7.71 6.35
C ALA A 635 14.55 -8.15 7.64
N TRP A 636 13.54 -9.00 7.50
CA TRP A 636 12.82 -9.61 8.61
C TRP A 636 13.74 -10.50 9.48
N ARG A 637 13.27 -10.79 10.70
CA ARG A 637 13.63 -12.05 11.37
C ARG A 637 12.50 -13.03 11.11
N LEU A 638 12.87 -14.26 10.76
CA LEU A 638 11.95 -15.39 10.92
C LEU A 638 11.96 -15.77 12.40
N TRP A 639 10.95 -16.48 12.86
CA TRP A 639 10.92 -16.93 14.25
C TRP A 639 10.18 -18.26 14.39
N GLN A 640 10.58 -19.03 15.40
CA GLN A 640 9.94 -20.28 15.77
C GLN A 640 9.83 -20.45 17.29
N LEU A 641 8.80 -21.18 17.72
CA LEU A 641 8.66 -21.65 19.10
C LEU A 641 8.13 -23.08 19.07
N GLN A 642 8.89 -24.01 19.66
CA GLN A 642 8.40 -25.34 20.04
C GLN A 642 7.76 -25.21 21.42
N ALA A 643 6.44 -25.39 21.52
CA ALA A 643 5.67 -25.18 22.74
C ALA A 643 4.88 -26.44 23.13
N SER A 644 4.90 -26.79 24.42
CA SER A 644 4.08 -27.88 24.95
C SER A 644 2.60 -27.48 24.96
N VAL A 645 1.75 -28.30 24.37
CA VAL A 645 0.29 -28.12 24.34
C VAL A 645 -0.29 -28.46 25.72
N PRO A 646 -0.96 -27.52 26.43
CA PRO A 646 -1.41 -27.79 27.80
C PRO A 646 -2.44 -28.93 27.87
N ALA A 647 -2.23 -29.87 28.78
CA ALA A 647 -3.02 -31.09 28.89
C ALA A 647 -4.53 -30.81 29.04
N GLY A 648 -5.34 -31.57 28.31
CA GLY A 648 -6.81 -31.45 28.32
C GLY A 648 -7.39 -30.26 27.55
N LYS A 649 -6.55 -29.41 26.92
CA LYS A 649 -7.03 -28.41 25.95
C LYS A 649 -7.53 -29.10 24.69
N LYS A 650 -8.67 -28.63 24.17
CA LYS A 650 -9.23 -29.04 22.87
C LYS A 650 -9.00 -28.01 21.76
N GLU A 651 -8.65 -26.79 22.15
CA GLU A 651 -8.43 -25.63 21.28
C GLU A 651 -7.36 -24.73 21.90
N LEU A 652 -6.59 -24.03 21.06
CA LEU A 652 -5.61 -23.01 21.44
C LEU A 652 -5.92 -21.70 20.70
N ASN A 653 -5.62 -20.57 21.34
CA ASN A 653 -5.66 -19.24 20.71
C ASN A 653 -4.23 -18.71 20.66
N ILE A 654 -3.55 -19.02 19.56
CA ILE A 654 -2.14 -18.72 19.36
C ILE A 654 -2.03 -17.25 18.95
N VAL A 655 -1.18 -16.49 19.64
CA VAL A 655 -1.01 -15.05 19.44
C VAL A 655 0.46 -14.71 19.36
N CYS A 656 0.87 -13.84 18.44
CA CYS A 656 2.25 -13.31 18.38
C CYS A 656 2.29 -11.78 18.42
N LYS A 657 3.36 -11.23 19.00
CA LYS A 657 3.72 -9.81 18.96
C LYS A 657 5.24 -9.62 18.98
N ALA A 658 5.75 -8.72 18.16
CA ALA A 658 7.15 -8.34 18.11
C ALA A 658 7.46 -7.05 18.90
N VAL A 659 8.73 -6.88 19.24
CA VAL A 659 9.32 -5.68 19.84
C VAL A 659 10.57 -5.29 19.05
N ASP A 660 10.71 -4.01 18.69
CA ASP A 660 11.90 -3.51 17.98
C ASP A 660 12.96 -2.88 18.92
N ASP A 661 14.15 -2.57 18.39
CA ASP A 661 15.29 -2.04 19.14
C ASP A 661 15.05 -0.66 19.78
N SER A 662 14.00 0.02 19.33
CA SER A 662 13.50 1.28 19.88
C SER A 662 12.34 1.06 20.85
N TYR A 663 12.08 -0.21 21.21
CA TYR A 663 11.02 -0.70 22.09
C TYR A 663 9.59 -0.34 21.66
N ASN A 664 9.37 -0.13 20.36
CA ASN A 664 8.00 -0.10 19.82
C ASN A 664 7.38 -1.50 19.92
N VAL A 665 6.07 -1.54 20.14
CA VAL A 665 5.28 -2.77 20.30
C VAL A 665 4.02 -2.73 19.45
N GLN A 666 3.48 -3.90 19.12
CA GLN A 666 2.19 -4.03 18.45
C GLN A 666 1.01 -3.89 19.43
N PRO A 667 -0.14 -3.30 19.02
CA PRO A 667 -1.32 -3.16 19.87
C PRO A 667 -2.17 -4.43 19.95
N ASP A 668 -2.91 -4.59 21.05
CA ASP A 668 -3.65 -5.79 21.44
C ASP A 668 -4.77 -6.21 20.46
N THR A 669 -5.40 -5.23 19.81
CA THR A 669 -6.63 -5.40 19.02
C THR A 669 -6.67 -4.44 17.83
N VAL A 670 -7.48 -4.78 16.83
CA VAL A 670 -7.60 -4.03 15.56
C VAL A 670 -8.47 -2.77 15.70
N ALA A 671 -9.49 -2.78 16.58
CA ALA A 671 -10.48 -1.70 16.67
C ALA A 671 -9.88 -0.30 16.94
N PRO A 672 -8.88 -0.12 17.84
CA PRO A 672 -8.27 1.19 18.10
C PRO A 672 -7.35 1.70 16.98
N ILE A 673 -7.02 0.87 15.98
CA ILE A 673 -6.18 1.24 14.82
C ILE A 673 -6.93 1.17 13.47
N TRP A 674 -8.22 0.83 13.49
CA TRP A 674 -9.05 0.79 12.28
C TRP A 674 -9.02 2.14 11.55
N ASN A 675 -9.01 2.11 10.22
CA ASN A 675 -9.05 3.29 9.37
C ASN A 675 -9.68 2.93 8.02
N LEU A 676 -10.34 3.89 7.37
CA LEU A 676 -11.11 3.69 6.14
C LEU A 676 -10.37 3.03 4.95
N ARG A 677 -9.03 3.17 4.86
CA ARG A 677 -8.18 2.53 3.82
C ARG A 677 -7.71 1.13 4.20
N GLY A 678 -7.93 0.68 5.44
CA GLY A 678 -7.43 -0.61 5.95
C GLY A 678 -5.90 -0.76 5.82
N VAL A 679 -5.16 0.30 6.14
CA VAL A 679 -3.68 0.30 6.14
C VAL A 679 -3.14 0.24 7.57
N LEU A 680 -1.84 -0.07 7.73
CA LEU A 680 -1.16 -0.15 9.03
C LEU A 680 -1.77 -1.19 10.00
N SER A 681 -2.31 -2.29 9.46
CA SER A 681 -2.83 -3.41 10.27
C SER A 681 -1.67 -4.17 10.93
N ASN A 682 -1.30 -3.74 12.13
CA ASN A 682 -0.19 -4.31 12.90
C ASN A 682 -0.57 -4.80 14.31
N ALA A 683 -1.87 -4.89 14.64
CA ALA A 683 -2.30 -5.50 15.90
C ALA A 683 -1.80 -6.96 16.05
N TRP A 684 -1.81 -7.54 17.25
CA TRP A 684 -1.34 -8.92 17.45
C TRP A 684 -2.06 -9.90 16.51
N HIS A 685 -1.30 -10.72 15.77
CA HIS A 685 -1.89 -11.73 14.90
C HIS A 685 -2.38 -12.91 15.73
N ARG A 686 -3.57 -13.44 15.42
CA ARG A 686 -4.28 -14.46 16.21
C ARG A 686 -4.69 -15.62 15.31
N VAL A 687 -4.41 -16.84 15.77
CA VAL A 687 -4.67 -18.10 15.05
C VAL A 687 -5.34 -19.08 16.01
N HIS A 688 -6.52 -19.58 15.63
CA HIS A 688 -7.27 -20.54 16.43
C HIS A 688 -7.06 -21.94 15.86
N VAL A 689 -6.53 -22.85 16.67
CA VAL A 689 -6.36 -24.26 16.28
C VAL A 689 -7.09 -25.20 17.22
N ARG A 690 -7.49 -26.35 16.68
CA ARG A 690 -7.98 -27.49 17.44
C ARG A 690 -6.81 -28.38 17.86
N VAL A 691 -6.99 -29.09 18.97
CA VAL A 691 -6.01 -30.05 19.48
C VAL A 691 -6.59 -31.45 19.31
N ALA A 692 -5.80 -32.37 18.75
CA ALA A 692 -6.16 -33.78 18.65
C ALA A 692 -6.34 -34.42 20.05
N PRO A 693 -7.24 -35.41 20.22
CA PRO A 693 -7.52 -36.04 21.52
C PRO A 693 -6.30 -36.62 22.25
#